data_AF-A0A536SE89-F1
#
_entry.id   AF-A0A536SE89-F1
#
_cell.length_a   1.000
_cell.length_b   1.000
_cell.length_c   1.000
_cell.angle_alpha   90.00
_cell.angle_beta   90.00
_cell.angle_gamma   90.00
#
_symmetry.space_group_name_H-M   'P 1'
#
loop_
_entity.id
_entity.type
_entity.pdbx_description
1 polymer ?
#
loop_
_entity_poly.entity_id
_entity_poly.type
_entity_poly.pdbx_seq_one_letter_code
_entity_poly.pdbx_strand_id
1 'polypeptide(L)'
;MASQLKKRDYAPTARGALEGVRVLDLSRLVAGNTLTQVLADFGAEVVKVEPPAGDTLRAWQTKGVPVTWKLYSRSKKSLCLELRKPEARELLLKLLPSAAIFVESFRPGTLEQMGFAPVQLLARNPKLVVVRISGFGQDGPYRRRPGFGTLVEGMSGFASMNGFPDREPVLPPMYLADSVAGLHGAAAAMIALREVEKNGGAGQVIDLPLLEPLFNILGPQAANFRLTGKVKSRTGNRSTTTAPRNAYRTQDGHWVCLSASIQKMAERLFRAIGRAELIDDTRYATNSARLRHADELDAIIGAFIGERTQAENVAYFEKYEVTIGPVYDIAQIVDDPHVIERELVADYPDADMEAFPMHHVIPRLSRTPGAIRAPAPGLGEHNRGRFRNERRRGMKPGLPVWRSLLYVPVNVEKYVDKAHTRGADCILLDLEDSVPASEKDNARKLVARAASRVRRGGADVVVRINRPDAMAARDLEASVGPEVNGIAATKVDDAAHLRRLDEAVAKLEAKRGLAAGHTRFIAMVETPAAFFRMAEIARAVERTAAMDIGGEDFALETGMEPTEDTLLMPKQQMIFAARAAGVMPLGYIASVAAFGDWDAFRRMVRRSRQFGFLGASCIHPGQVPIVNEEYSPSAEEVAHAKRVIEGNAKAVAAGRASFAIDGKMVDVPVVTRAERLLARHAAIQGREAAKLRVLGSMPK
;
A
#
# COMPACT_ATOMS: atom_id res chain seq x y z
N MET A 1 8.53 24.60 -24.98
CA MET A 1 9.62 24.76 -23.99
C MET A 1 9.63 23.53 -23.11
N ALA A 2 10.78 23.08 -22.61
CA ALA A 2 10.82 21.98 -21.64
C ALA A 2 10.12 22.43 -20.35
N SER A 3 9.30 21.56 -19.76
CA SER A 3 8.60 21.84 -18.49
C SER A 3 9.61 22.17 -17.38
N GLN A 4 9.31 23.21 -16.60
CA GLN A 4 10.10 23.58 -15.42
C GLN A 4 9.63 22.86 -14.15
N LEU A 5 8.51 22.14 -14.21
CA LEU A 5 7.97 21.41 -13.08
C LEU A 5 8.93 20.29 -12.67
N LYS A 6 9.00 20.02 -11.35
CA LYS A 6 9.78 18.89 -10.84
C LYS A 6 9.17 17.60 -11.36
N LYS A 7 10.02 16.68 -11.82
CA LYS A 7 9.61 15.33 -12.23
C LYS A 7 9.49 14.42 -11.01
N ARG A 8 8.43 13.63 -10.96
CA ARG A 8 8.15 12.64 -9.92
C ARG A 8 7.79 11.31 -10.55
N ASP A 9 8.27 10.22 -9.98
CA ASP A 9 7.83 8.87 -10.35
C ASP A 9 6.72 8.37 -9.43
N TYR A 10 5.97 7.39 -9.93
CA TYR A 10 5.05 6.62 -9.09
C TYR A 10 5.84 5.75 -8.10
N ALA A 11 5.31 5.61 -6.88
CA ALA A 11 5.95 4.86 -5.81
C ALA A 11 5.14 3.60 -5.44
N PRO A 12 5.16 2.53 -6.25
CA PRO A 12 4.26 1.37 -6.09
C PRO A 12 4.44 0.61 -4.76
N THR A 13 5.62 0.73 -4.15
CA THR A 13 5.95 0.10 -2.85
C THR A 13 5.86 1.07 -1.67
N ALA A 14 5.48 2.33 -1.89
CA ALA A 14 5.34 3.29 -0.81
C ALA A 14 4.22 2.87 0.15
N ARG A 15 4.53 2.90 1.43
CA ARG A 15 3.58 2.68 2.52
C ARG A 15 2.92 4.00 2.91
N GLY A 16 1.77 3.94 3.56
CA GLY A 16 1.04 5.11 4.02
C GLY A 16 0.33 4.85 5.35
N ALA A 17 -0.16 5.91 5.99
CA ALA A 17 -0.87 5.83 7.27
C ALA A 17 -2.13 4.95 7.22
N LEU A 18 -2.68 4.72 6.01
CA LEU A 18 -3.86 3.89 5.76
C LEU A 18 -3.51 2.52 5.13
N GLU A 19 -2.26 2.07 5.29
CA GLU A 19 -1.90 0.71 4.89
C GLU A 19 -2.78 -0.32 5.63
N GLY A 20 -3.29 -1.31 4.90
CA GLY A 20 -4.25 -2.30 5.41
C GLY A 20 -5.72 -1.86 5.33
N VAL A 21 -6.01 -0.58 5.04
CA VAL A 21 -7.38 -0.09 4.82
C VAL A 21 -7.79 -0.36 3.37
N ARG A 22 -8.83 -1.17 3.17
CA ARG A 22 -9.46 -1.39 1.87
C ARG A 22 -10.75 -0.62 1.72
N VAL A 23 -10.90 0.08 0.60
CA VAL A 23 -12.11 0.85 0.24
C VAL A 23 -12.76 0.22 -0.98
N LEU A 24 -14.05 -0.08 -0.90
CA LEU A 24 -14.88 -0.38 -2.08
C LEU A 24 -15.60 0.90 -2.51
N ASP A 25 -15.23 1.44 -3.66
CA ASP A 25 -15.73 2.71 -4.17
C ASP A 25 -16.67 2.49 -5.36
N LEU A 26 -17.97 2.60 -5.11
CA LEU A 26 -19.05 2.57 -6.11
C LEU A 26 -19.57 3.97 -6.43
N SER A 27 -18.91 5.01 -5.94
CA SER A 27 -19.29 6.40 -6.26
C SER A 27 -19.06 6.71 -7.73
N ARG A 28 -19.56 7.85 -8.20
CA ARG A 28 -19.36 8.33 -9.57
C ARG A 28 -19.03 9.81 -9.56
N LEU A 29 -18.47 10.30 -10.66
CA LEU A 29 -18.14 11.72 -10.83
C LEU A 29 -17.18 12.21 -9.73
N VAL A 30 -17.39 13.41 -9.20
CA VAL A 30 -16.33 14.12 -8.47
C VAL A 30 -16.31 13.77 -6.98
N ALA A 31 -17.40 13.96 -6.23
CA ALA A 31 -17.38 13.94 -4.77
C ALA A 31 -16.76 12.68 -4.15
N GLY A 32 -17.23 11.50 -4.58
CA GLY A 32 -16.70 10.25 -4.09
C GLY A 32 -15.29 9.93 -4.61
N ASN A 33 -14.95 10.34 -5.84
CA ASN A 33 -13.59 10.17 -6.34
C ASN A 33 -12.58 11.09 -5.61
N THR A 34 -12.96 12.30 -5.21
CA THR A 34 -12.17 13.19 -4.35
C THR A 34 -11.95 12.56 -2.98
N LEU A 35 -13.02 12.04 -2.34
CA LEU A 35 -12.93 11.35 -1.06
C LEU A 35 -11.91 10.21 -1.13
N THR A 36 -12.08 9.30 -2.09
CA THR A 36 -11.26 8.10 -2.16
C THR A 36 -9.86 8.35 -2.72
N GLN A 37 -9.64 9.43 -3.47
CA GLN A 37 -8.30 9.89 -3.85
C GLN A 37 -7.47 10.24 -2.60
N VAL A 38 -8.05 11.02 -1.67
CA VAL A 38 -7.38 11.36 -0.41
C VAL A 38 -6.98 10.09 0.34
N LEU A 39 -7.90 9.14 0.48
CA LEU A 39 -7.59 7.87 1.16
C LEU A 39 -6.50 7.07 0.43
N ALA A 40 -6.55 7.01 -0.92
CA ALA A 40 -5.57 6.29 -1.73
C ALA A 40 -4.17 6.89 -1.59
N ASP A 41 -4.05 8.22 -1.68
CA ASP A 41 -2.79 8.95 -1.56
C ASP A 41 -2.10 8.74 -0.20
N PHE A 42 -2.87 8.40 0.85
CA PHE A 42 -2.34 8.09 2.20
C PHE A 42 -2.23 6.60 2.53
N GLY A 43 -2.36 5.70 1.55
CA GLY A 43 -2.02 4.27 1.74
C GLY A 43 -3.16 3.30 1.51
N ALA A 44 -4.41 3.77 1.45
CA ALA A 44 -5.56 2.87 1.35
C ALA A 44 -5.60 2.16 0.00
N GLU A 45 -5.97 0.88 -0.01
CA GLU A 45 -6.27 0.16 -1.24
C GLU A 45 -7.70 0.49 -1.68
N VAL A 46 -7.81 1.37 -2.66
CA VAL A 46 -9.12 1.75 -3.22
C VAL A 46 -9.43 0.90 -4.44
N VAL A 47 -10.48 0.09 -4.34
CA VAL A 47 -11.06 -0.67 -5.44
C VAL A 47 -12.26 0.11 -5.96
N LYS A 48 -12.05 0.79 -7.09
CA LYS A 48 -13.08 1.50 -7.83
C LYS A 48 -13.91 0.48 -8.61
N VAL A 49 -15.17 0.34 -8.23
CA VAL A 49 -16.13 -0.56 -8.86
C VAL A 49 -16.93 0.24 -9.88
N GLU A 50 -16.78 -0.10 -11.15
CA GLU A 50 -17.33 0.64 -12.28
C GLU A 50 -18.28 -0.26 -13.09
N PRO A 51 -19.31 0.31 -13.75
CA PRO A 51 -20.05 -0.43 -14.78
C PRO A 51 -19.13 -0.73 -15.99
N PRO A 52 -19.54 -1.62 -16.92
CA PRO A 52 -18.75 -1.90 -18.13
C PRO A 52 -18.45 -0.68 -19.01
N ALA A 53 -19.26 0.38 -18.90
CA ALA A 53 -19.03 1.66 -19.57
C ALA A 53 -18.03 2.58 -18.83
N GLY A 54 -17.63 2.22 -17.61
CA GLY A 54 -16.79 3.04 -16.73
C GLY A 54 -17.55 4.12 -15.95
N ASP A 55 -16.85 4.76 -15.02
CA ASP A 55 -17.31 6.00 -14.41
C ASP A 55 -17.52 7.07 -15.49
N THR A 56 -18.61 7.81 -15.40
CA THR A 56 -18.94 8.93 -16.30
C THR A 56 -17.85 10.00 -16.36
N LEU A 57 -17.01 10.12 -15.32
CA LEU A 57 -15.86 11.03 -15.30
C LEU A 57 -14.82 10.74 -16.40
N ARG A 58 -14.75 9.49 -16.92
CA ARG A 58 -13.85 9.11 -18.02
C ARG A 58 -14.21 9.77 -19.35
N ALA A 59 -15.46 10.22 -19.51
CA ALA A 59 -15.91 10.91 -20.71
C ALA A 59 -15.48 12.38 -20.75
N TRP A 60 -14.99 12.94 -19.64
CA TRP A 60 -14.51 14.32 -19.59
C TRP A 60 -13.10 14.39 -20.12
N GLN A 61 -12.99 14.70 -21.41
CA GLN A 61 -11.74 14.65 -22.16
C GLN A 61 -11.34 16.02 -22.68
N THR A 62 -10.03 16.28 -22.63
CA THR A 62 -9.40 17.40 -23.33
C THR A 62 -8.53 16.81 -24.43
N LYS A 63 -8.81 17.13 -25.69
CA LYS A 63 -8.09 16.55 -26.85
C LYS A 63 -8.00 15.01 -26.79
N GLY A 64 -9.09 14.33 -26.40
CA GLY A 64 -9.16 12.87 -26.28
C GLY A 64 -8.56 12.28 -24.99
N VAL A 65 -7.90 13.06 -24.14
CA VAL A 65 -7.29 12.58 -22.89
C VAL A 65 -8.22 12.84 -21.69
N PRO A 66 -8.57 11.82 -20.88
CA PRO A 66 -9.45 11.97 -19.73
C PRO A 66 -8.71 12.51 -18.50
N VAL A 67 -8.21 13.75 -18.57
CA VAL A 67 -7.34 14.36 -17.55
C VAL A 67 -7.95 14.40 -16.15
N THR A 68 -9.27 14.61 -16.04
CA THR A 68 -9.98 14.63 -14.77
C THR A 68 -10.00 13.24 -14.12
N TRP A 69 -10.22 12.18 -14.92
CA TRP A 69 -10.12 10.80 -14.43
C TRP A 69 -8.70 10.48 -13.95
N LYS A 70 -7.68 10.86 -14.75
CA LYS A 70 -6.27 10.63 -14.40
C LYS A 70 -5.90 11.24 -13.06
N LEU A 71 -6.38 12.46 -12.79
CA LEU A 71 -6.15 13.15 -11.52
C LEU A 71 -6.85 12.43 -10.35
N TYR A 72 -8.17 12.27 -10.39
CA TYR A 72 -8.95 11.80 -9.24
C TYR A 72 -8.89 10.29 -9.01
N SER A 73 -8.47 9.50 -10.00
CA SER A 73 -8.41 8.05 -9.91
C SER A 73 -6.99 7.49 -9.83
N ARG A 74 -5.98 8.34 -9.67
CA ARG A 74 -4.60 7.93 -9.35
C ARG A 74 -4.56 6.99 -8.14
N SER A 75 -3.60 6.06 -8.13
CA SER A 75 -3.42 5.06 -7.07
C SER A 75 -4.59 4.09 -6.83
N LYS A 76 -5.69 4.17 -7.58
CA LYS A 76 -6.85 3.26 -7.46
C LYS A 76 -6.68 2.02 -8.33
N LYS A 77 -7.47 0.99 -8.02
CA LYS A 77 -7.67 -0.21 -8.87
C LYS A 77 -9.05 -0.15 -9.50
N SER A 78 -9.18 -0.54 -10.77
CA SER A 78 -10.48 -0.59 -11.48
C SER A 78 -11.02 -2.02 -11.58
N LEU A 79 -12.23 -2.22 -11.07
CA LEU A 79 -13.03 -3.44 -11.17
C LEU A 79 -14.31 -3.15 -11.95
N CYS A 80 -14.44 -3.68 -13.16
CA CYS A 80 -15.65 -3.52 -13.96
C CYS A 80 -16.65 -4.64 -13.71
N LEU A 81 -17.83 -4.29 -13.23
CA LEU A 81 -18.93 -5.20 -12.97
C LEU A 81 -20.22 -4.68 -13.59
N GLU A 82 -20.96 -5.56 -14.27
CA GLU A 82 -22.34 -5.26 -14.62
C GLU A 82 -23.22 -5.35 -13.37
N LEU A 83 -23.38 -4.23 -12.67
CA LEU A 83 -24.02 -4.17 -11.35
C LEU A 83 -25.49 -4.61 -11.33
N ARG A 84 -26.14 -4.70 -12.50
CA ARG A 84 -27.51 -5.23 -12.62
C ARG A 84 -27.58 -6.76 -12.61
N LYS A 85 -26.44 -7.45 -12.80
CA LYS A 85 -26.39 -8.91 -12.82
C LYS A 85 -26.24 -9.49 -11.40
N PRO A 86 -26.97 -10.58 -11.06
CA PRO A 86 -26.85 -11.24 -9.76
C PRO A 86 -25.41 -11.64 -9.40
N GLU A 87 -24.61 -12.04 -10.39
CA GLU A 87 -23.22 -12.46 -10.22
C GLU A 87 -22.31 -11.30 -9.77
N ALA A 88 -22.58 -10.08 -10.24
CA ALA A 88 -21.88 -8.88 -9.78
C ALA A 88 -22.18 -8.60 -8.31
N ARG A 89 -23.45 -8.83 -7.91
CA ARG A 89 -23.86 -8.71 -6.51
C ARG A 89 -23.09 -9.69 -5.63
N GLU A 90 -23.05 -10.96 -6.01
CA GLU A 90 -22.31 -11.98 -5.27
C GLU A 90 -20.82 -11.66 -5.14
N LEU A 91 -20.20 -11.15 -6.21
CA LEU A 91 -18.79 -10.80 -6.18
C LEU A 91 -18.51 -9.66 -5.20
N LEU A 92 -19.33 -8.60 -5.21
CA LEU A 92 -19.21 -7.51 -4.24
C LEU A 92 -19.42 -7.99 -2.80
N LEU A 93 -20.40 -8.88 -2.57
CA LEU A 93 -20.61 -9.51 -1.27
C LEU A 93 -19.40 -10.35 -0.82
N LYS A 94 -18.64 -10.95 -1.73
CA LYS A 94 -17.39 -11.67 -1.43
C LYS A 94 -16.23 -10.73 -1.08
N LEU A 95 -16.24 -9.49 -1.56
CA LEU A 95 -15.23 -8.47 -1.24
C LEU A 95 -15.50 -7.76 0.10
N LEU A 96 -16.77 -7.60 0.44
CA LEU A 96 -17.25 -6.89 1.64
C LEU A 96 -16.57 -7.27 2.97
N PRO A 97 -16.31 -8.55 3.30
CA PRO A 97 -15.63 -8.92 4.54
C PRO A 97 -14.20 -8.40 4.67
N SER A 98 -13.59 -7.99 3.56
CA SER A 98 -12.22 -7.44 3.53
C SER A 98 -12.19 -5.92 3.45
N ALA A 99 -13.33 -5.25 3.28
CA ALA A 99 -13.42 -3.81 3.17
C ALA A 99 -13.56 -3.18 4.56
N ALA A 100 -12.84 -2.07 4.79
CA ALA A 100 -13.03 -1.23 5.95
C ALA A 100 -14.04 -0.11 5.65
N ILE A 101 -14.06 0.38 4.40
CA ILE A 101 -14.92 1.47 3.95
C ILE A 101 -15.64 1.06 2.66
N PHE A 102 -16.93 1.39 2.57
CA PHE A 102 -17.76 1.25 1.38
C PHE A 102 -18.31 2.64 1.03
N VAL A 103 -18.06 3.12 -0.18
CA VAL A 103 -18.48 4.45 -0.64
C VAL A 103 -19.43 4.30 -1.82
N GLU A 104 -20.56 5.01 -1.79
CA GLU A 104 -21.52 5.05 -2.90
C GLU A 104 -22.08 6.46 -3.09
N SER A 105 -22.54 6.75 -4.30
CA SER A 105 -23.13 8.07 -4.63
C SER A 105 -24.36 7.95 -5.53
N PHE A 106 -25.20 6.96 -5.26
CA PHE A 106 -26.46 6.75 -5.99
C PHE A 106 -27.57 7.62 -5.41
N ARG A 107 -28.68 7.74 -6.15
CA ARG A 107 -29.87 8.37 -5.59
C ARG A 107 -30.39 7.52 -4.42
N PRO A 108 -30.85 8.13 -3.31
CA PRO A 108 -31.39 7.40 -2.18
C PRO A 108 -32.41 6.33 -2.60
N GLY A 109 -32.25 5.11 -2.09
CA GLY A 109 -33.05 3.93 -2.45
C GLY A 109 -32.44 3.04 -3.53
N THR A 110 -31.49 3.53 -4.34
CA THR A 110 -30.89 2.74 -5.43
C THR A 110 -30.02 1.60 -4.88
N LEU A 111 -29.21 1.88 -3.86
CA LEU A 111 -28.34 0.87 -3.25
C LEU A 111 -29.16 -0.29 -2.63
N GLU A 112 -30.30 0.04 -2.05
CA GLU A 112 -31.27 -0.91 -1.52
C GLU A 112 -31.87 -1.77 -2.64
N GLN A 113 -32.28 -1.18 -3.76
CA GLN A 113 -32.77 -1.90 -4.94
C GLN A 113 -31.72 -2.84 -5.54
N MET A 114 -30.44 -2.47 -5.43
CA MET A 114 -29.31 -3.32 -5.83
C MET A 114 -29.04 -4.46 -4.83
N GLY A 115 -29.77 -4.52 -3.72
CA GLY A 115 -29.64 -5.56 -2.71
C GLY A 115 -28.44 -5.36 -1.76
N PHE A 116 -28.05 -4.10 -1.55
CA PHE A 116 -26.95 -3.66 -0.68
C PHE A 116 -27.43 -2.66 0.37
N ALA A 117 -28.63 -2.83 0.91
CA ALA A 117 -29.13 -1.96 1.96
C ALA A 117 -28.13 -1.89 3.14
N PRO A 118 -27.90 -0.72 3.77
CA PRO A 118 -26.85 -0.58 4.78
C PRO A 118 -26.94 -1.60 5.92
N VAL A 119 -28.14 -1.94 6.38
CA VAL A 119 -28.37 -3.00 7.38
C VAL A 119 -27.81 -4.37 6.94
N GLN A 120 -27.93 -4.69 5.64
CA GLN A 120 -27.41 -5.94 5.06
C GLN A 120 -25.90 -5.92 4.89
N LEU A 121 -25.31 -4.74 4.68
CA LEU A 121 -23.86 -4.56 4.63
C LEU A 121 -23.25 -4.73 6.02
N LEU A 122 -23.81 -4.04 7.02
CA LEU A 122 -23.35 -4.08 8.41
C LEU A 122 -23.57 -5.47 9.05
N ALA A 123 -24.64 -6.18 8.72
CA ALA A 123 -24.84 -7.56 9.18
C ALA A 123 -23.72 -8.51 8.68
N ARG A 124 -23.18 -8.26 7.49
CA ARG A 124 -22.09 -9.07 6.90
C ARG A 124 -20.71 -8.64 7.37
N ASN A 125 -20.53 -7.34 7.59
CA ASN A 125 -19.32 -6.77 8.12
C ASN A 125 -19.68 -5.71 9.17
N PRO A 126 -19.78 -6.11 10.46
CA PRO A 126 -20.17 -5.22 11.56
C PRO A 126 -19.19 -4.08 11.83
N LYS A 127 -18.02 -4.08 11.18
CA LYS A 127 -16.97 -3.07 11.30
C LYS A 127 -16.91 -2.12 10.10
N LEU A 128 -17.81 -2.27 9.12
CA LEU A 128 -17.79 -1.50 7.89
C LEU A 128 -18.26 -0.07 8.09
N VAL A 129 -17.50 0.90 7.59
CA VAL A 129 -17.95 2.29 7.45
C VAL A 129 -18.60 2.45 6.08
N VAL A 130 -19.87 2.84 6.04
CA VAL A 130 -20.64 3.03 4.79
C VAL A 130 -20.86 4.52 4.56
N VAL A 131 -20.20 5.11 3.56
CA VAL A 131 -20.38 6.52 3.18
C VAL A 131 -21.34 6.62 2.01
N ARG A 132 -22.44 7.35 2.21
CA ARG A 132 -23.50 7.55 1.21
C ARG A 132 -23.56 9.01 0.80
N ILE A 133 -23.19 9.28 -0.45
CA ILE A 133 -23.13 10.64 -0.99
C ILE A 133 -24.36 10.92 -1.83
N SER A 134 -25.09 11.99 -1.53
CA SER A 134 -26.23 12.42 -2.35
C SER A 134 -26.33 13.95 -2.39
N GLY A 135 -27.23 14.53 -3.19
CA GLY A 135 -27.38 15.99 -3.21
C GLY A 135 -27.90 16.58 -1.90
N PHE A 136 -28.88 15.91 -1.29
CA PHE A 136 -29.71 16.46 -0.20
C PHE A 136 -29.91 15.50 0.98
N GLY A 137 -29.19 14.38 1.04
CA GLY A 137 -29.24 13.41 2.15
C GLY A 137 -30.02 12.15 1.79
N GLN A 138 -30.03 11.17 2.69
CA GLN A 138 -30.87 9.98 2.60
C GLN A 138 -32.31 10.25 3.10
N ASP A 139 -32.53 11.35 3.82
CA ASP A 139 -33.81 11.75 4.40
C ASP A 139 -34.26 13.19 4.02
N GLY A 140 -35.30 13.68 4.68
CA GLY A 140 -35.89 14.99 4.38
C GLY A 140 -36.70 15.04 3.07
N PRO A 141 -37.31 16.22 2.78
CA PRO A 141 -38.24 16.38 1.66
C PRO A 141 -37.56 16.28 0.29
N TYR A 142 -36.24 16.50 0.22
CA TYR A 142 -35.49 16.62 -1.04
C TYR A 142 -34.64 15.39 -1.38
N ARG A 143 -34.62 14.33 -0.55
CA ARG A 143 -33.84 13.10 -0.81
C ARG A 143 -34.02 12.49 -2.20
N ARG A 144 -35.21 12.61 -2.80
CA ARG A 144 -35.52 12.04 -4.12
C ARG A 144 -35.20 12.98 -5.29
N ARG A 145 -34.85 14.24 -5.02
CA ARG A 145 -34.49 15.20 -6.08
C ARG A 145 -33.16 14.80 -6.70
N PRO A 146 -32.98 14.95 -8.02
CA PRO A 146 -31.66 14.92 -8.63
C PRO A 146 -30.78 15.98 -7.97
N GLY A 147 -29.56 15.60 -7.58
CA GLY A 147 -28.61 16.49 -6.94
C GLY A 147 -27.25 16.40 -7.61
N PHE A 148 -26.91 17.42 -8.38
CA PHE A 148 -25.57 17.65 -8.92
C PHE A 148 -25.04 18.97 -8.37
N GLY A 149 -23.71 19.15 -8.38
CA GLY A 149 -23.03 20.29 -7.75
C GLY A 149 -23.68 21.65 -8.02
N THR A 150 -24.00 21.96 -9.29
CA THR A 150 -24.60 23.24 -9.69
C THR A 150 -25.90 23.60 -8.95
N LEU A 151 -26.80 22.62 -8.76
CA LEU A 151 -28.06 22.87 -8.06
C LEU A 151 -27.81 23.15 -6.58
N VAL A 152 -26.85 22.44 -5.99
CA VAL A 152 -26.45 22.57 -4.59
C VAL A 152 -25.71 23.89 -4.35
N GLU A 153 -24.91 24.35 -5.30
CA GLU A 153 -24.23 25.66 -5.27
C GLU A 153 -25.22 26.82 -5.30
N GLY A 154 -26.31 26.69 -6.05
CA GLY A 154 -27.42 27.63 -6.00
C GLY A 154 -28.17 27.58 -4.66
N MET A 155 -28.58 26.38 -4.23
CA MET A 155 -29.42 26.19 -3.04
C MET A 155 -28.71 26.44 -1.71
N SER A 156 -27.38 26.30 -1.65
CA SER A 156 -26.60 26.60 -0.44
C SER A 156 -26.58 28.09 -0.09
N GLY A 157 -26.91 28.96 -1.05
CA GLY A 157 -26.75 30.41 -0.91
C GLY A 157 -25.37 30.91 -1.37
N PHE A 158 -24.45 30.03 -1.78
CA PHE A 158 -23.14 30.44 -2.31
C PHE A 158 -23.30 31.40 -3.50
N ALA A 159 -24.07 31.01 -4.52
CA ALA A 159 -24.24 31.84 -5.72
C ALA A 159 -24.85 33.22 -5.39
N SER A 160 -25.81 33.28 -4.46
CA SER A 160 -26.48 34.53 -4.06
C SER A 160 -25.50 35.59 -3.56
N MET A 161 -24.45 35.17 -2.85
CA MET A 161 -23.43 36.05 -2.26
C MET A 161 -22.13 36.15 -3.08
N ASN A 162 -22.00 35.40 -4.17
CA ASN A 162 -20.80 35.37 -5.02
C ASN A 162 -21.00 36.14 -6.33
N GLY A 163 -20.00 36.95 -6.70
CA GLY A 163 -20.02 37.79 -7.91
C GLY A 163 -20.11 39.29 -7.61
N PHE A 164 -20.33 40.08 -8.65
CA PHE A 164 -20.50 41.53 -8.55
C PHE A 164 -21.97 41.92 -8.26
N PRO A 165 -22.21 43.06 -7.60
CA PRO A 165 -23.56 43.49 -7.22
C PRO A 165 -24.46 43.85 -8.42
N ASP A 166 -23.87 44.36 -9.51
CA ASP A 166 -24.53 44.88 -10.71
C ASP A 166 -24.85 43.80 -11.76
N ARG A 167 -24.53 42.53 -11.49
CA ARG A 167 -24.70 41.41 -12.42
C ARG A 167 -25.32 40.19 -11.73
N GLU A 168 -25.64 39.19 -12.54
CA GLU A 168 -26.25 37.93 -12.11
C GLU A 168 -25.40 37.19 -11.04
N PRO A 169 -26.04 36.39 -10.16
CA PRO A 169 -25.34 35.48 -9.24
C PRO A 169 -24.37 34.55 -9.98
N VAL A 170 -23.16 34.40 -9.45
CA VAL A 170 -22.10 33.62 -10.11
C VAL A 170 -21.91 32.27 -9.42
N LEU A 171 -22.09 31.19 -10.19
CA LEU A 171 -21.72 29.83 -9.78
C LEU A 171 -20.19 29.66 -9.82
N PRO A 172 -19.61 28.78 -8.99
CA PRO A 172 -18.17 28.54 -9.01
C PRO A 172 -17.74 27.92 -10.36
N PRO A 173 -16.57 28.29 -10.91
CA PRO A 173 -16.06 27.74 -12.17
C PRO A 173 -15.43 26.34 -11.99
N MET A 174 -15.76 25.66 -10.90
CA MET A 174 -15.26 24.35 -10.52
C MET A 174 -16.37 23.60 -9.77
N TYR A 175 -16.23 22.29 -9.65
CA TYR A 175 -17.12 21.41 -8.89
C TYR A 175 -16.93 21.58 -7.37
N LEU A 176 -17.31 22.76 -6.86
CA LEU A 176 -17.04 23.20 -5.49
C LEU A 176 -17.82 22.36 -4.47
N ALA A 177 -19.14 22.20 -4.67
CA ALA A 177 -19.97 21.40 -3.75
C ALA A 177 -19.45 19.97 -3.63
N ASP A 178 -19.13 19.34 -4.76
CA ASP A 178 -18.59 17.99 -4.82
C ASP A 178 -17.24 17.87 -4.11
N SER A 179 -16.32 18.82 -4.34
CA SER A 179 -14.98 18.79 -3.73
C SER A 179 -15.05 18.97 -2.22
N VAL A 180 -15.84 19.93 -1.74
CA VAL A 180 -16.02 20.20 -0.31
C VAL A 180 -16.65 18.99 0.39
N ALA A 181 -17.68 18.38 -0.23
CA ALA A 181 -18.28 17.16 0.28
C ALA A 181 -17.28 15.99 0.28
N GLY A 182 -16.49 15.81 -0.78
CA GLY A 182 -15.46 14.76 -0.84
C GLY A 182 -14.43 14.88 0.28
N LEU A 183 -13.96 16.09 0.59
CA LEU A 183 -13.02 16.35 1.68
C LEU A 183 -13.65 16.09 3.06
N HIS A 184 -14.89 16.55 3.29
CA HIS A 184 -15.63 16.24 4.52
C HIS A 184 -15.87 14.73 4.65
N GLY A 185 -16.16 14.04 3.55
CA GLY A 185 -16.35 12.61 3.52
C GLY A 185 -15.08 11.83 3.85
N ALA A 186 -13.91 12.31 3.39
CA ALA A 186 -12.64 11.68 3.73
C ALA A 186 -12.37 11.82 5.23
N ALA A 187 -12.60 13.01 5.80
CA ALA A 187 -12.50 13.24 7.23
C ALA A 187 -13.50 12.38 8.04
N ALA A 188 -14.77 12.34 7.64
CA ALA A 188 -15.82 11.56 8.31
C ALA A 188 -15.53 10.05 8.27
N ALA A 189 -15.09 9.53 7.11
CA ALA A 189 -14.69 8.14 6.97
C ALA A 189 -13.52 7.79 7.88
N MET A 190 -12.53 8.68 8.01
CA MET A 190 -11.40 8.52 8.91
C MET A 190 -11.80 8.56 10.39
N ILE A 191 -12.73 9.45 10.77
CA ILE A 191 -13.27 9.51 12.14
C ILE A 191 -13.99 8.20 12.48
N ALA A 192 -14.87 7.71 11.61
CA ALA A 192 -15.58 6.45 11.82
C ALA A 192 -14.65 5.24 11.81
N LEU A 193 -13.64 5.22 10.93
CA LEU A 193 -12.62 4.17 10.92
C LEU A 193 -11.82 4.15 12.24
N ARG A 194 -11.47 5.33 12.75
CA ARG A 194 -10.72 5.46 14.01
C ARG A 194 -11.49 4.87 15.19
N GLU A 195 -12.81 5.08 15.24
CA GLU A 195 -13.70 4.49 16.25
C GLU A 195 -13.63 2.95 16.20
N VAL A 196 -13.76 2.37 15.00
CA VAL A 196 -13.68 0.92 14.79
C VAL A 196 -12.31 0.36 15.19
N GLU A 197 -11.22 1.04 14.82
CA GLU A 197 -9.85 0.55 15.02
C GLU A 197 -9.34 0.70 16.45
N LYS A 198 -9.67 1.79 17.13
CA LYS A 198 -9.11 2.10 18.46
C LYS A 198 -10.02 1.76 19.61
N ASN A 199 -11.32 1.95 19.43
CA ASN A 199 -12.28 1.76 20.51
C ASN A 199 -12.97 0.40 20.41
N GLY A 200 -12.64 -0.40 19.38
CA GLY A 200 -13.34 -1.65 19.09
C GLY A 200 -14.81 -1.41 18.69
N GLY A 201 -15.14 -0.18 18.28
CA GLY A 201 -16.49 0.24 17.96
C GLY A 201 -17.07 -0.47 16.73
N ALA A 202 -18.37 -0.35 16.56
CA ALA A 202 -19.07 -0.87 15.39
C ALA A 202 -18.89 0.05 14.17
N GLY A 203 -19.00 -0.54 12.99
CA GLY A 203 -19.18 0.17 11.75
C GLY A 203 -20.50 0.94 11.74
N GLN A 204 -20.59 1.95 10.87
CA GLN A 204 -21.72 2.88 10.85
C GLN A 204 -21.97 3.45 9.46
N VAL A 205 -23.14 4.05 9.28
CA VAL A 205 -23.52 4.75 8.05
C VAL A 205 -23.24 6.24 8.24
N ILE A 206 -22.54 6.82 7.28
CA ILE A 206 -22.34 8.25 7.13
C ILE A 206 -23.26 8.72 5.99
N ASP A 207 -24.28 9.50 6.32
CA ASP A 207 -25.07 10.24 5.34
C ASP A 207 -24.36 11.56 5.02
N LEU A 208 -23.99 11.76 3.76
CA LEU A 208 -23.19 12.90 3.33
C LEU A 208 -23.85 13.62 2.15
N PRO A 209 -24.81 14.53 2.42
CA PRO A 209 -25.32 15.44 1.41
C PRO A 209 -24.24 16.40 0.90
N LEU A 210 -24.30 16.78 -0.37
CA LEU A 210 -23.45 17.85 -0.91
C LEU A 210 -23.77 19.22 -0.28
N LEU A 211 -25.02 19.45 0.09
CA LEU A 211 -25.52 20.75 0.57
C LEU A 211 -24.91 21.17 1.92
N GLU A 212 -24.85 20.26 2.89
CA GLU A 212 -24.46 20.60 4.26
C GLU A 212 -22.98 21.01 4.38
N PRO A 213 -22.01 20.29 3.79
CA PRO A 213 -20.61 20.71 3.79
C PRO A 213 -20.39 22.06 3.10
N LEU A 214 -21.09 22.31 1.99
CA LEU A 214 -20.98 23.60 1.30
C LEU A 214 -21.59 24.72 2.15
N PHE A 215 -22.76 24.53 2.74
CA PHE A 215 -23.41 25.53 3.59
C PHE A 215 -22.56 25.84 4.84
N ASN A 216 -21.95 24.81 5.44
CA ASN A 216 -21.08 24.95 6.62
C ASN A 216 -19.96 25.98 6.40
N ILE A 217 -19.32 25.96 5.24
CA ILE A 217 -18.18 26.84 4.94
C ILE A 217 -18.58 28.28 4.55
N LEU A 218 -19.88 28.58 4.38
CA LEU A 218 -20.36 29.94 4.08
C LEU A 218 -20.38 30.86 5.32
N GLY A 219 -20.10 30.30 6.49
CA GLY A 219 -20.09 31.01 7.76
C GLY A 219 -21.49 31.27 8.32
N PRO A 220 -21.61 32.14 9.33
CA PRO A 220 -22.81 32.27 10.16
C PRO A 220 -23.91 33.14 9.53
N GLN A 221 -24.22 32.94 8.24
CA GLN A 221 -25.18 33.77 7.49
C GLN A 221 -26.55 33.86 8.18
N ALA A 222 -27.06 32.73 8.68
CA ALA A 222 -28.35 32.67 9.36
C ALA A 222 -28.37 33.51 10.64
N ALA A 223 -27.28 33.50 11.42
CA ALA A 223 -27.18 34.30 12.64
C ALA A 223 -27.10 35.80 12.31
N ASN A 224 -26.30 36.17 11.29
CA ASN A 224 -26.20 37.56 10.82
C ASN A 224 -27.55 38.08 10.34
N PHE A 225 -28.30 37.28 9.57
CA PHE A 225 -29.64 37.65 9.11
C PHE A 225 -30.61 37.80 10.28
N ARG A 226 -30.59 36.89 11.26
CA ARG A 226 -31.43 36.99 12.46
C ARG A 226 -31.16 38.26 13.27
N LEU A 227 -29.91 38.67 13.39
CA LEU A 227 -29.52 39.86 14.15
C LEU A 227 -29.82 41.18 13.42
N THR A 228 -29.67 41.19 12.10
CA THR A 228 -29.66 42.45 11.33
C THR A 228 -30.87 42.64 10.43
N GLY A 229 -31.61 41.57 10.13
CA GLY A 229 -32.64 41.55 9.09
C GLY A 229 -32.09 41.71 7.66
N LYS A 230 -30.77 41.75 7.48
CA LYS A 230 -30.11 42.07 6.20
C LYS A 230 -29.50 40.83 5.57
N VAL A 231 -29.78 40.63 4.28
CA VAL A 231 -29.13 39.61 3.46
C VAL A 231 -27.72 40.10 3.08
N LYS A 232 -26.75 39.21 3.10
CA LYS A 232 -25.38 39.53 2.65
C LYS A 232 -25.39 39.82 1.15
N SER A 233 -24.89 41.00 0.78
CA SER A 233 -24.78 41.43 -0.62
C SER A 233 -23.57 40.80 -1.31
N ARG A 234 -23.65 40.74 -2.64
CA ARG A 234 -22.49 40.50 -3.52
C ARG A 234 -21.60 41.72 -3.52
N THR A 235 -20.29 41.53 -3.32
CA THR A 235 -19.32 42.63 -3.20
C THR A 235 -18.15 42.50 -4.16
N GLY A 236 -18.23 41.60 -5.15
CA GLY A 236 -17.10 41.25 -6.00
C GLY A 236 -15.92 40.77 -5.15
N ASN A 237 -14.74 41.36 -5.36
CA ASN A 237 -13.52 41.02 -4.64
C ASN A 237 -13.42 41.67 -3.23
N ARG A 238 -14.33 42.60 -2.89
CA ARG A 238 -14.32 43.31 -1.60
C ARG A 238 -14.82 42.45 -0.45
N SER A 239 -14.37 42.77 0.76
CA SER A 239 -14.91 42.22 2.01
C SER A 239 -15.95 43.17 2.61
N THR A 240 -17.01 42.60 3.17
CA THR A 240 -18.01 43.35 3.97
C THR A 240 -17.52 43.67 5.39
N THR A 241 -16.37 43.12 5.79
CA THR A 241 -15.86 43.18 7.17
C THR A 241 -14.60 44.03 7.30
N THR A 242 -13.78 44.12 6.24
CA THR A 242 -12.49 44.83 6.31
C THR A 242 -12.16 45.58 5.03
N ALA A 243 -11.59 46.78 5.16
CA ALA A 243 -11.08 47.56 4.03
C ALA A 243 -9.71 48.19 4.37
N PRO A 244 -8.80 48.35 3.38
CA PRO A 244 -8.95 47.94 1.98
C PRO A 244 -8.65 46.45 1.75
N ARG A 245 -9.48 45.81 0.93
CA ARG A 245 -9.28 44.44 0.42
C ARG A 245 -9.96 44.32 -0.93
N ASN A 246 -9.19 44.22 -2.02
CA ASN A 246 -9.73 44.16 -3.38
C ASN A 246 -8.69 43.59 -4.37
N ALA A 247 -9.10 43.39 -5.63
CA ALA A 247 -8.19 43.16 -6.74
C ALA A 247 -8.08 44.41 -7.61
N TYR A 248 -6.87 44.72 -8.07
CA TYR A 248 -6.54 45.92 -8.82
C TYR A 248 -5.83 45.56 -10.11
N ARG A 249 -6.20 46.25 -11.20
CA ARG A 249 -5.59 46.05 -12.52
C ARG A 249 -4.25 46.77 -12.57
N THR A 250 -3.24 46.10 -13.12
CA THR A 250 -1.88 46.64 -13.30
C THR A 250 -1.68 47.19 -14.71
N GLN A 251 -0.59 47.93 -14.92
CA GLN A 251 -0.30 48.62 -16.20
C GLN A 251 -0.27 47.67 -17.41
N ASP A 252 0.26 46.46 -17.20
CA ASP A 252 0.40 45.37 -18.17
C ASP A 252 -0.89 44.57 -18.40
N GLY A 253 -2.01 44.96 -17.77
CA GLY A 253 -3.31 44.32 -17.96
C GLY A 253 -3.54 43.08 -17.09
N HIS A 254 -2.56 42.68 -16.28
CA HIS A 254 -2.70 41.68 -15.23
C HIS A 254 -3.38 42.26 -13.97
N TRP A 255 -3.44 41.47 -12.89
CA TRP A 255 -4.13 41.84 -11.66
C TRP A 255 -3.32 41.47 -10.42
N VAL A 256 -3.42 42.29 -9.37
CA VAL A 256 -2.91 41.99 -8.03
C VAL A 256 -4.06 41.98 -7.03
N CYS A 257 -3.99 41.13 -6.02
CA CYS A 257 -4.92 41.12 -4.90
C CYS A 257 -4.24 41.66 -3.65
N LEU A 258 -4.89 42.58 -2.96
CA LEU A 258 -4.36 43.25 -1.78
C LEU A 258 -5.31 43.07 -0.60
N SER A 259 -4.75 42.91 0.61
CA SER A 259 -5.52 42.76 1.84
C SER A 259 -4.87 43.48 3.02
N ALA A 260 -5.34 44.69 3.35
CA ALA A 260 -4.92 45.44 4.54
C ALA A 260 -6.00 45.42 5.63
N SER A 261 -6.36 44.22 6.07
CA SER A 261 -7.52 43.95 6.93
C SER A 261 -7.36 44.37 8.40
N ILE A 262 -6.16 44.75 8.84
CA ILE A 262 -5.88 45.22 10.20
C ILE A 262 -5.35 46.65 10.15
N GLN A 263 -5.59 47.43 11.21
CA GLN A 263 -5.28 48.87 11.24
C GLN A 263 -3.82 49.16 10.87
N LYS A 264 -2.86 48.49 11.52
CA LYS A 264 -1.42 48.66 11.22
C LYS A 264 -1.06 48.40 9.75
N MET A 265 -1.73 47.43 9.11
CA MET A 265 -1.49 47.11 7.71
C MET A 265 -2.07 48.18 6.78
N ALA A 266 -3.23 48.75 7.11
CA ALA A 266 -3.80 49.86 6.35
C ALA A 266 -2.91 51.11 6.41
N GLU A 267 -2.42 51.47 7.59
CA GLU A 267 -1.48 52.59 7.73
C GLU A 267 -0.16 52.36 7.01
N ARG A 268 0.35 51.12 7.05
CA ARG A 268 1.54 50.72 6.31
C ARG A 268 1.34 50.86 4.81
N LEU A 269 0.20 50.40 4.29
CA LEU A 269 -0.19 50.61 2.89
C LEU A 269 -0.21 52.10 2.54
N PHE A 270 -0.86 52.93 3.36
CA PHE A 270 -0.98 54.37 3.10
C PHE A 270 0.38 55.06 3.05
N ARG A 271 1.29 54.74 3.97
CA ARG A 271 2.68 55.22 3.91
C ARG A 271 3.39 54.70 2.65
N ALA A 272 3.22 53.41 2.33
CA ALA A 272 3.88 52.80 1.17
C ALA A 272 3.43 53.43 -0.15
N ILE A 273 2.18 53.86 -0.30
CA ILE A 273 1.73 54.53 -1.53
C ILE A 273 1.94 56.05 -1.51
N GLY A 274 2.67 56.58 -0.52
CA GLY A 274 2.95 58.01 -0.38
C GLY A 274 1.74 58.85 0.05
N ARG A 275 0.73 58.22 0.67
CA ARG A 275 -0.54 58.84 1.09
C ARG A 275 -0.75 58.75 2.60
N ALA A 276 0.30 59.07 3.38
CA ALA A 276 0.29 58.94 4.83
C ALA A 276 -0.79 59.80 5.51
N GLU A 277 -1.23 60.89 4.89
CA GLU A 277 -2.31 61.75 5.39
C GLU A 277 -3.67 61.02 5.50
N LEU A 278 -3.86 59.91 4.78
CA LEU A 278 -5.08 59.09 4.89
C LEU A 278 -5.20 58.38 6.25
N ILE A 279 -4.12 58.33 7.04
CA ILE A 279 -4.13 57.72 8.38
C ILE A 279 -4.97 58.56 9.34
N ASP A 280 -4.88 59.89 9.24
CA ASP A 280 -5.56 60.84 10.12
C ASP A 280 -6.87 61.38 9.50
N ASP A 281 -7.10 61.15 8.20
CA ASP A 281 -8.36 61.49 7.52
C ASP A 281 -9.53 60.70 8.13
N THR A 282 -10.55 61.41 8.63
CA THR A 282 -11.72 60.82 9.29
C THR A 282 -12.49 59.83 8.40
N ARG A 283 -12.36 59.91 7.08
CA ARG A 283 -12.93 58.97 6.11
C ARG A 283 -12.21 57.62 6.09
N TYR A 284 -10.93 57.55 6.47
CA TYR A 284 -10.10 56.34 6.34
C TYR A 284 -9.37 55.90 7.62
N ALA A 285 -9.40 56.72 8.69
CA ALA A 285 -8.70 56.47 9.95
C ALA A 285 -9.10 55.15 10.62
N THR A 286 -10.37 54.72 10.50
CA THR A 286 -10.87 53.48 11.09
C THR A 286 -11.35 52.50 10.03
N ASN A 287 -11.35 51.19 10.34
CA ASN A 287 -11.86 50.17 9.43
C ASN A 287 -13.30 50.43 8.99
N SER A 288 -14.17 50.83 9.93
CA SER A 288 -15.57 51.15 9.62
C SER A 288 -15.72 52.37 8.71
N ALA A 289 -14.83 53.38 8.86
CA ALA A 289 -14.80 54.52 7.95
C ALA A 289 -14.33 54.09 6.55
N ARG A 290 -13.25 53.30 6.45
CA ARG A 290 -12.76 52.75 5.18
C ARG A 290 -13.79 51.91 4.45
N LEU A 291 -14.61 51.14 5.16
CA LEU A 291 -15.72 50.38 4.56
C LEU A 291 -16.80 51.28 3.95
N ARG A 292 -17.10 52.42 4.57
CA ARG A 292 -18.08 53.39 4.03
C ARG A 292 -17.56 54.13 2.81
N HIS A 293 -16.25 54.38 2.76
CA HIS A 293 -15.59 55.10 1.66
C HIS A 293 -14.74 54.18 0.78
N ALA A 294 -15.12 52.90 0.66
CA ALA A 294 -14.31 51.88 0.01
C ALA A 294 -14.07 52.15 -1.48
N ASP A 295 -15.06 52.70 -2.19
CA ASP A 295 -14.91 53.04 -3.62
C ASP A 295 -13.86 54.14 -3.84
N GLU A 296 -13.92 55.22 -3.06
CA GLU A 296 -12.93 56.31 -3.11
C GLU A 296 -11.53 55.81 -2.73
N LEU A 297 -11.45 54.99 -1.68
CA LEU A 297 -10.18 54.44 -1.21
C LEU A 297 -9.55 53.48 -2.24
N ASP A 298 -10.36 52.63 -2.85
CA ASP A 298 -9.92 51.72 -3.90
C ASP A 298 -9.47 52.49 -5.15
N ALA A 299 -10.09 53.63 -5.48
CA ALA A 299 -9.62 54.47 -6.59
C ALA A 299 -8.22 55.03 -6.32
N ILE A 300 -7.93 55.47 -5.10
CA ILE A 300 -6.60 55.95 -4.69
C ILE A 300 -5.56 54.82 -4.80
N ILE A 301 -5.87 53.65 -4.23
CA ILE A 301 -4.96 52.49 -4.24
C ILE A 301 -4.77 51.97 -5.68
N GLY A 302 -5.85 51.89 -6.44
CA GLY A 302 -5.85 51.43 -7.82
C GLY A 302 -5.06 52.33 -8.75
N ALA A 303 -5.09 53.66 -8.56
CA ALA A 303 -4.27 54.59 -9.33
C ALA A 303 -2.78 54.31 -9.13
N PHE A 304 -2.33 54.14 -7.88
CA PHE A 304 -0.94 53.81 -7.58
C PHE A 304 -0.52 52.46 -8.20
N ILE A 305 -1.37 51.44 -8.08
CA ILE A 305 -1.09 50.11 -8.62
C ILE A 305 -1.06 50.12 -10.16
N GLY A 306 -1.96 50.86 -10.79
CA GLY A 306 -2.12 50.91 -12.24
C GLY A 306 -0.96 51.55 -12.99
N GLU A 307 -0.07 52.27 -12.30
CA GLU A 307 1.16 52.86 -12.88
C GLU A 307 2.28 51.84 -13.11
N ARG A 308 2.16 50.64 -12.55
CA ARG A 308 3.22 49.62 -12.50
C ARG A 308 2.72 48.29 -13.04
N THR A 309 3.63 47.47 -13.55
CA THR A 309 3.35 46.08 -13.93
C THR A 309 3.03 45.21 -12.71
N GLN A 310 2.51 43.99 -12.92
CA GLN A 310 2.22 43.06 -11.82
C GLN A 310 3.48 42.75 -10.99
N ALA A 311 4.60 42.43 -11.68
CA ALA A 311 5.86 42.09 -11.03
C ALA A 311 6.45 43.27 -10.24
N GLU A 312 6.40 44.49 -10.80
CA GLU A 312 6.90 45.69 -10.11
C GLU A 312 6.07 46.02 -8.86
N ASN A 313 4.74 45.87 -8.92
CA ASN A 313 3.87 46.06 -7.75
C ASN A 313 4.21 45.07 -6.63
N VAL A 314 4.31 43.78 -6.96
CA VAL A 314 4.65 42.74 -5.97
C VAL A 314 6.02 43.06 -5.33
N ALA A 315 7.05 43.29 -6.13
CA ALA A 315 8.39 43.60 -5.63
C ALA A 315 8.46 44.91 -4.84
N TYR A 316 7.62 45.90 -5.18
CA TYR A 316 7.51 47.14 -4.42
C TYR A 316 6.94 46.89 -3.04
N PHE A 317 5.74 46.32 -2.96
CA PHE A 317 5.02 46.15 -1.70
C PHE A 317 5.64 45.11 -0.77
N GLU A 318 6.37 44.12 -1.30
CA GLU A 318 7.19 43.21 -0.48
C GLU A 318 8.23 43.97 0.35
N LYS A 319 8.90 44.98 -0.22
CA LYS A 319 9.88 45.82 0.51
C LYS A 319 9.25 46.59 1.66
N TYR A 320 7.97 46.94 1.53
CA TYR A 320 7.20 47.64 2.56
C TYR A 320 6.42 46.69 3.47
N GLU A 321 6.55 45.37 3.30
CA GLU A 321 5.80 44.34 4.03
C GLU A 321 4.27 44.53 3.95
N VAL A 322 3.76 44.96 2.80
CA VAL A 322 2.33 45.11 2.54
C VAL A 322 1.79 43.80 1.96
N THR A 323 0.67 43.31 2.50
CA THR A 323 0.03 42.07 2.03
C THR A 323 -0.63 42.26 0.66
N ILE A 324 0.14 41.99 -0.39
CA ILE A 324 -0.31 41.94 -1.78
C ILE A 324 0.25 40.69 -2.46
N GLY A 325 -0.44 40.18 -3.47
CA GLY A 325 0.06 39.09 -4.31
C GLY A 325 -0.50 39.17 -5.73
N PRO A 326 0.13 38.47 -6.69
CA PRO A 326 -0.38 38.38 -8.05
C PRO A 326 -1.64 37.51 -8.11
N VAL A 327 -2.56 37.83 -9.03
CA VAL A 327 -3.62 36.92 -9.45
C VAL A 327 -3.10 36.16 -10.65
N TYR A 328 -2.82 34.87 -10.46
CA TYR A 328 -2.27 33.99 -11.51
C TYR A 328 -3.33 33.25 -12.30
N ASP A 329 -3.03 33.01 -13.58
CA ASP A 329 -3.62 31.91 -14.35
C ASP A 329 -2.73 30.66 -14.30
N ILE A 330 -3.14 29.58 -14.99
CA ILE A 330 -2.39 28.32 -14.98
C ILE A 330 -1.02 28.42 -15.66
N ALA A 331 -0.86 29.30 -16.66
CA ALA A 331 0.43 29.49 -17.35
C ALA A 331 1.45 30.14 -16.41
N GLN A 332 1.01 31.09 -15.58
CA GLN A 332 1.87 31.69 -14.55
C GLN A 332 2.13 30.72 -13.39
N ILE A 333 1.14 29.91 -12.97
CA ILE A 333 1.30 28.95 -11.87
C ILE A 333 2.41 27.93 -12.17
N VAL A 334 2.44 27.36 -13.39
CA VAL A 334 3.40 26.29 -13.71
C VAL A 334 4.84 26.79 -13.86
N ASP A 335 5.03 28.10 -14.02
CA ASP A 335 6.32 28.77 -14.10
C ASP A 335 6.73 29.48 -12.79
N ASP A 336 5.87 29.50 -11.77
CA ASP A 336 6.15 30.18 -10.50
C ASP A 336 7.20 29.41 -9.66
N PRO A 337 8.29 30.07 -9.21
CA PRO A 337 9.35 29.40 -8.45
C PRO A 337 8.87 28.75 -7.15
N HIS A 338 7.90 29.34 -6.46
CA HIS A 338 7.35 28.77 -5.23
C HIS A 338 6.52 27.53 -5.53
N VAL A 339 5.68 27.56 -6.57
CA VAL A 339 4.89 26.40 -7.01
C VAL A 339 5.79 25.24 -7.40
N ILE A 340 6.83 25.50 -8.20
CA ILE A 340 7.81 24.50 -8.65
C ILE A 340 8.56 23.90 -7.46
N GLU A 341 9.14 24.73 -6.59
CA GLU A 341 9.98 24.25 -5.48
C GLU A 341 9.15 23.57 -4.38
N ARG A 342 7.91 24.02 -4.15
CA ARG A 342 6.95 23.32 -3.30
C ARG A 342 6.24 22.17 -4.00
N GLU A 343 6.57 21.85 -5.24
CA GLU A 343 5.94 20.77 -6.02
C GLU A 343 4.42 20.78 -5.87
N LEU A 344 3.82 21.98 -5.90
CA LEU A 344 2.37 22.10 -5.85
C LEU A 344 1.75 21.36 -7.03
N VAL A 345 2.43 21.45 -8.18
CA VAL A 345 2.25 20.61 -9.36
C VAL A 345 3.59 19.95 -9.66
N ALA A 346 3.56 18.68 -10.04
CA ALA A 346 4.72 17.93 -10.49
C ALA A 346 4.38 17.09 -11.72
N ASP A 347 5.37 16.86 -12.57
CA ASP A 347 5.23 16.04 -13.77
C ASP A 347 5.40 14.56 -13.43
N TYR A 348 4.39 13.76 -13.77
CA TYR A 348 4.41 12.31 -13.61
C TYR A 348 4.44 11.60 -14.97
N PRO A 349 5.13 10.45 -15.10
CA PRO A 349 5.11 9.67 -16.33
C PRO A 349 3.69 9.33 -16.77
N ASP A 350 3.34 9.61 -18.02
CA ASP A 350 2.01 9.33 -18.56
C ASP A 350 2.07 8.89 -20.03
N ALA A 351 1.28 7.87 -20.38
CA ALA A 351 1.34 7.28 -21.71
C ALA A 351 0.72 8.16 -22.82
N ASP A 352 -0.25 9.02 -22.50
CA ASP A 352 -0.93 9.85 -23.49
C ASP A 352 -0.30 11.25 -23.63
N MET A 353 0.38 11.72 -22.58
CA MET A 353 0.95 13.07 -22.49
C MET A 353 2.47 13.13 -22.35
N GLU A 354 3.16 11.97 -22.27
CA GLU A 354 4.57 11.80 -21.85
C GLU A 354 4.79 12.18 -20.37
N ALA A 355 4.34 13.38 -19.98
CA ALA A 355 4.29 13.86 -18.62
C ALA A 355 2.90 14.44 -18.31
N PHE A 356 2.30 14.00 -17.21
CA PHE A 356 1.04 14.51 -16.69
C PHE A 356 1.30 15.45 -15.51
N PRO A 357 1.14 16.77 -15.68
CA PRO A 357 1.27 17.73 -14.59
C PRO A 357 0.07 17.60 -13.66
N MET A 358 0.31 17.22 -12.41
CA MET A 358 -0.75 17.11 -11.41
C MET A 358 -0.31 17.52 -10.01
N HIS A 359 -1.29 17.82 -9.16
CA HIS A 359 -1.07 18.15 -7.77
C HIS A 359 -0.32 17.03 -7.04
N HIS A 360 0.76 17.33 -6.31
CA HIS A 360 1.36 16.34 -5.42
C HIS A 360 0.45 16.04 -4.20
N VAL A 361 0.81 15.07 -3.36
CA VAL A 361 -0.04 14.67 -2.22
C VAL A 361 -0.11 15.77 -1.17
N ILE A 362 -1.33 16.10 -0.74
CA ILE A 362 -1.63 17.11 0.27
C ILE A 362 -2.56 16.54 1.37
N PRO A 363 -2.36 16.93 2.65
CA PRO A 363 -1.24 17.72 3.18
C PRO A 363 0.08 16.91 3.27
N ARG A 364 1.21 17.61 3.42
CA ARG A 364 2.51 16.95 3.70
C ARG A 364 2.60 16.58 5.18
N LEU A 365 2.69 15.29 5.48
CA LEU A 365 2.87 14.79 6.85
C LEU A 365 4.35 14.53 7.12
N SER A 366 4.85 15.00 8.26
CA SER A 366 6.29 14.95 8.59
C SER A 366 6.83 13.54 8.84
N ARG A 367 6.00 12.60 9.33
CA ARG A 367 6.40 11.23 9.68
C ARG A 367 5.81 10.15 8.77
N THR A 368 4.67 10.42 8.15
CA THR A 368 3.93 9.48 7.31
C THR A 368 3.50 10.17 6.02
N PRO A 369 4.45 10.69 5.21
CA PRO A 369 4.13 11.39 3.98
C PRO A 369 3.28 10.48 3.07
N GLY A 370 2.28 11.05 2.42
CA GLY A 370 1.53 10.34 1.40
C GLY A 370 2.35 10.15 0.12
N ALA A 371 1.89 9.25 -0.74
CA ALA A 371 2.56 8.95 -2.00
C ALA A 371 1.56 8.53 -3.08
N ILE A 372 1.84 8.90 -4.33
CA ILE A 372 1.08 8.45 -5.50
C ILE A 372 1.71 7.13 -5.98
N ARG A 373 1.01 6.02 -5.80
CA ARG A 373 1.57 4.67 -6.01
C ARG A 373 1.48 4.18 -7.45
N ALA A 374 0.53 4.70 -8.22
CA ALA A 374 0.26 4.27 -9.59
C ALA A 374 -0.50 5.36 -10.36
N PRO A 375 -0.45 5.35 -11.70
CA PRO A 375 -1.37 6.15 -12.53
C PRO A 375 -2.83 5.74 -12.27
N ALA A 376 -3.77 6.52 -12.79
CA ALA A 376 -5.16 6.10 -12.78
C ALA A 376 -5.35 4.83 -13.62
N PRO A 377 -6.15 3.85 -13.16
CA PRO A 377 -6.24 2.57 -13.83
C PRO A 377 -7.02 2.66 -15.15
N GLY A 378 -6.60 1.84 -16.10
CA GLY A 378 -7.39 1.46 -17.27
C GLY A 378 -8.72 0.83 -16.84
N LEU A 379 -9.74 0.93 -17.69
CA LEU A 379 -11.06 0.39 -17.39
C LEU A 379 -10.99 -1.13 -17.21
N GLY A 380 -11.32 -1.62 -16.01
CA GLY A 380 -11.32 -3.05 -15.70
C GLY A 380 -9.92 -3.68 -15.67
N GLU A 381 -8.86 -2.88 -15.61
CA GLU A 381 -7.46 -3.33 -15.58
C GLU A 381 -7.22 -4.40 -14.50
N HIS A 382 -7.98 -4.35 -13.40
CA HIS A 382 -7.81 -5.24 -12.27
C HIS A 382 -8.89 -6.35 -12.19
N ASN A 383 -9.68 -6.58 -13.25
CA ASN A 383 -10.72 -7.63 -13.28
C ASN A 383 -10.17 -9.05 -13.06
N ARG A 384 -9.04 -9.37 -13.69
CA ARG A 384 -8.38 -10.69 -13.59
C ARG A 384 -7.40 -10.76 -12.43
N GLY A 385 -7.11 -9.63 -11.80
CA GLY A 385 -6.36 -9.58 -10.56
C GLY A 385 -7.22 -10.18 -9.46
N ARG A 386 -6.74 -11.25 -8.80
CA ARG A 386 -7.28 -11.57 -7.47
C ARG A 386 -7.02 -10.32 -6.63
N PHE A 387 -8.07 -9.56 -6.26
CA PHE A 387 -7.98 -8.55 -5.20
C PHE A 387 -7.26 -9.24 -4.07
N ARG A 388 -6.03 -8.82 -3.81
CA ARG A 388 -5.13 -9.54 -2.90
C ARG A 388 -5.79 -9.45 -1.54
N ASN A 389 -6.61 -10.42 -1.17
CA ASN A 389 -6.76 -10.75 0.22
C ASN A 389 -5.32 -10.94 0.69
N GLU A 390 -4.84 -10.07 1.58
CA GLU A 390 -3.55 -10.23 2.23
C GLU A 390 -3.45 -11.60 2.94
N ARG A 391 -4.57 -12.33 3.03
CA ARG A 391 -4.69 -13.74 3.41
C ARG A 391 -4.20 -14.78 2.39
N ARG A 392 -3.78 -14.40 1.19
CA ARG A 392 -3.16 -15.33 0.20
C ARG A 392 -1.88 -14.74 -0.39
N ARG A 393 -0.89 -14.44 0.45
CA ARG A 393 0.49 -14.34 -0.03
C ARG A 393 0.84 -15.70 -0.67
N GLY A 394 1.25 -15.68 -1.94
CA GLY A 394 2.07 -16.78 -2.47
C GLY A 394 3.37 -16.86 -1.66
N MET A 395 4.23 -17.82 -1.95
CA MET A 395 5.57 -17.80 -1.37
C MET A 395 6.26 -16.46 -1.69
N LYS A 396 7.06 -15.94 -0.76
CA LYS A 396 7.88 -14.75 -0.98
C LYS A 396 8.70 -14.95 -2.27
N PRO A 397 8.87 -13.90 -3.10
CA PRO A 397 9.75 -14.00 -4.27
C PRO A 397 11.20 -14.25 -3.82
N GLY A 398 11.97 -14.96 -4.63
CA GLY A 398 13.40 -15.18 -4.36
C GLY A 398 13.73 -16.13 -3.21
N LEU A 399 12.78 -16.97 -2.77
CA LEU A 399 13.09 -18.05 -1.82
C LEU A 399 14.04 -19.08 -2.44
N PRO A 400 14.90 -19.70 -1.62
CA PRO A 400 15.80 -20.73 -2.09
C PRO A 400 15.05 -21.99 -2.57
N VAL A 401 15.73 -22.79 -3.38
CA VAL A 401 15.22 -24.10 -3.83
C VAL A 401 15.98 -25.17 -3.06
N TRP A 402 15.47 -25.54 -1.89
CA TRP A 402 16.03 -26.62 -1.07
C TRP A 402 15.05 -27.79 -1.00
N ARG A 403 15.47 -28.95 -1.50
CA ARG A 403 14.83 -30.25 -1.25
C ARG A 403 15.49 -30.96 -0.07
N SER A 404 16.82 -30.97 -0.01
CA SER A 404 17.60 -31.60 1.06
C SER A 404 18.53 -30.62 1.77
N LEU A 405 18.62 -30.70 3.10
CA LEU A 405 19.58 -29.96 3.93
C LEU A 405 20.47 -30.94 4.73
N LEU A 406 21.70 -31.21 4.30
CA LEU A 406 22.57 -32.19 4.96
C LEU A 406 23.31 -31.57 6.15
N TYR A 407 23.11 -32.14 7.34
CA TYR A 407 23.82 -31.77 8.57
C TYR A 407 25.30 -32.19 8.49
N VAL A 408 26.20 -31.26 8.80
CA VAL A 408 27.65 -31.47 8.81
C VAL A 408 28.26 -30.79 10.04
N PRO A 409 28.80 -31.55 11.01
CA PRO A 409 29.51 -30.98 12.15
C PRO A 409 30.74 -30.20 11.69
N VAL A 410 30.85 -28.93 12.09
CA VAL A 410 31.91 -28.03 11.58
C VAL A 410 33.31 -28.49 12.00
N ASN A 411 33.44 -29.14 13.16
CA ASN A 411 34.71 -29.59 13.71
C ASN A 411 35.20 -30.95 13.17
N VAL A 412 34.42 -31.65 12.34
CA VAL A 412 34.81 -32.96 11.80
C VAL A 412 35.24 -32.82 10.34
N GLU A 413 36.54 -32.59 10.12
CA GLU A 413 37.12 -32.30 8.79
C GLU A 413 36.77 -33.36 7.74
N LYS A 414 36.76 -34.65 8.10
CA LYS A 414 36.42 -35.74 7.17
C LYS A 414 35.00 -35.59 6.57
N TYR A 415 34.06 -35.00 7.32
CA TYR A 415 32.68 -34.80 6.88
C TYR A 415 32.57 -33.54 6.03
N VAL A 416 33.18 -32.43 6.48
CA VAL A 416 33.28 -31.17 5.71
C VAL A 416 33.88 -31.44 4.33
N ASP A 417 34.98 -32.19 4.28
CA ASP A 417 35.71 -32.49 3.05
C ASP A 417 34.90 -33.29 2.03
N LYS A 418 33.97 -34.13 2.48
CA LYS A 418 33.14 -34.97 1.60
C LYS A 418 31.72 -34.43 1.40
N ALA A 419 31.31 -33.39 2.11
CA ALA A 419 29.92 -32.90 2.07
C ALA A 419 29.51 -32.39 0.68
N HIS A 420 30.40 -31.66 0.02
CA HIS A 420 30.15 -31.09 -1.31
C HIS A 420 29.88 -32.16 -2.39
N THR A 421 30.36 -33.39 -2.19
CA THR A 421 30.16 -34.50 -3.15
C THR A 421 28.85 -35.26 -2.92
N ARG A 422 28.02 -34.88 -1.93
CA ARG A 422 26.80 -35.62 -1.56
C ARG A 422 25.55 -35.17 -2.34
N GLY A 423 25.66 -34.11 -3.13
CA GLY A 423 24.57 -33.64 -4.00
C GLY A 423 23.43 -32.90 -3.29
N ALA A 424 23.60 -32.57 -2.00
CA ALA A 424 22.57 -31.85 -1.25
C ALA A 424 22.31 -30.46 -1.85
N ASP A 425 21.06 -30.00 -1.81
CA ASP A 425 20.74 -28.63 -2.19
C ASP A 425 21.32 -27.61 -1.20
N CYS A 426 21.33 -27.94 0.08
CA CYS A 426 21.94 -27.12 1.12
C CYS A 426 22.81 -27.99 2.03
N ILE A 427 23.96 -27.46 2.43
CA ILE A 427 24.76 -28.01 3.52
C ILE A 427 24.50 -27.15 4.75
N LEU A 428 24.05 -27.80 5.81
CA LEU A 428 23.80 -27.19 7.11
C LEU A 428 25.01 -27.48 7.99
N LEU A 429 25.90 -26.50 8.09
CA LEU A 429 27.06 -26.53 8.97
C LEU A 429 26.59 -26.34 10.41
N ASP A 430 26.83 -27.33 11.25
CA ASP A 430 26.30 -27.34 12.61
C ASP A 430 27.36 -26.91 13.63
N LEU A 431 27.03 -25.86 14.39
CA LEU A 431 27.78 -25.41 15.57
C LEU A 431 27.09 -25.82 16.88
N GLU A 432 25.87 -26.35 16.82
CA GLU A 432 25.05 -26.64 18.00
C GLU A 432 25.33 -28.04 18.54
N ASP A 433 24.42 -28.99 18.36
CA ASP A 433 24.44 -30.25 19.12
C ASP A 433 25.51 -31.23 18.65
N SER A 434 25.94 -31.15 17.38
CA SER A 434 27.00 -32.03 16.89
C SER A 434 28.41 -31.58 17.28
N VAL A 435 28.55 -30.42 17.95
CA VAL A 435 29.83 -29.89 18.42
C VAL A 435 29.85 -29.88 19.96
N PRO A 436 30.76 -30.65 20.59
CA PRO A 436 30.92 -30.63 22.04
C PRO A 436 31.19 -29.22 22.57
N ALA A 437 30.70 -28.91 23.77
CA ALA A 437 30.84 -27.58 24.37
C ALA A 437 32.30 -27.07 24.41
N SER A 438 33.25 -27.96 24.65
CA SER A 438 34.70 -27.67 24.67
C SER A 438 35.27 -27.28 23.30
N GLU A 439 34.62 -27.69 22.20
CA GLU A 439 35.09 -27.48 20.83
C GLU A 439 34.38 -26.31 20.12
N LYS A 440 33.36 -25.68 20.72
CA LYS A 440 32.58 -24.63 20.05
C LYS A 440 33.43 -23.45 19.57
N ASP A 441 34.43 -23.06 20.36
CA ASP A 441 35.34 -21.97 20.00
C ASP A 441 36.27 -22.33 18.84
N ASN A 442 36.71 -23.59 18.78
CA ASN A 442 37.48 -24.10 17.66
C ASN A 442 36.60 -24.21 16.40
N ALA A 443 35.40 -24.77 16.53
CA ALA A 443 34.44 -24.90 15.43
C ALA A 443 34.10 -23.55 14.78
N ARG A 444 33.88 -22.49 15.57
CA ARG A 444 33.67 -21.12 15.07
C ARG A 444 34.79 -20.65 14.13
N LYS A 445 36.06 -20.94 14.46
CA LYS A 445 37.22 -20.57 13.63
C LYS A 445 37.25 -21.31 12.29
N LEU A 446 36.63 -22.48 12.23
CA LEU A 446 36.60 -23.34 11.04
C LEU A 446 35.46 -23.00 10.07
N VAL A 447 34.43 -22.25 10.50
CA VAL A 447 33.21 -21.99 9.70
C VAL A 447 33.51 -21.45 8.31
N ALA A 448 34.34 -20.41 8.19
CA ALA A 448 34.64 -19.79 6.90
C ALA A 448 35.33 -20.77 5.93
N ARG A 449 36.31 -21.54 6.42
CA ARG A 449 37.01 -22.58 5.63
C ARG A 449 36.04 -23.70 5.25
N ALA A 450 35.21 -24.15 6.19
CA ALA A 450 34.20 -25.18 5.95
C ALA A 450 33.19 -24.73 4.90
N ALA A 451 32.64 -23.52 5.01
CA ALA A 451 31.68 -22.94 4.07
C ALA A 451 32.24 -22.91 2.63
N SER A 452 33.45 -22.39 2.46
CA SER A 452 34.13 -22.38 1.16
C SER A 452 34.32 -23.79 0.59
N ARG A 453 34.62 -24.78 1.44
CA ARG A 453 34.85 -26.16 1.00
C ARG A 453 33.55 -26.88 0.64
N VAL A 454 32.49 -26.73 1.42
CA VAL A 454 31.22 -27.44 1.18
C VAL A 454 30.42 -26.83 0.02
N ARG A 455 30.60 -25.54 -0.29
CA ARG A 455 29.94 -24.87 -1.42
C ARG A 455 30.43 -25.36 -2.78
N ARG A 456 31.60 -25.99 -2.86
CA ARG A 456 32.22 -26.45 -4.12
C ARG A 456 31.31 -27.30 -5.01
N GLY A 457 30.35 -28.01 -4.41
CA GLY A 457 29.36 -28.83 -5.12
C GLY A 457 28.12 -28.06 -5.61
N GLY A 458 28.11 -26.72 -5.49
CA GLY A 458 26.96 -25.87 -5.81
C GLY A 458 25.83 -25.93 -4.76
N ALA A 459 26.11 -26.45 -3.57
CA ALA A 459 25.18 -26.40 -2.45
C ALA A 459 25.15 -24.99 -1.85
N ASP A 460 23.97 -24.55 -1.40
CA ASP A 460 23.90 -23.40 -0.50
C ASP A 460 24.46 -23.79 0.87
N VAL A 461 24.97 -22.80 1.61
CA VAL A 461 25.53 -23.04 2.94
C VAL A 461 24.70 -22.31 3.97
N VAL A 462 24.20 -23.04 4.96
CA VAL A 462 23.50 -22.50 6.12
C VAL A 462 24.26 -22.91 7.37
N VAL A 463 24.40 -22.02 8.35
CA VAL A 463 25.02 -22.37 9.64
C VAL A 463 23.94 -22.43 10.72
N ARG A 464 23.83 -23.55 11.42
CA ARG A 464 22.98 -23.69 12.61
C ARG A 464 23.74 -23.19 13.83
N ILE A 465 23.15 -22.22 14.52
CA ILE A 465 23.78 -21.48 15.60
C ILE A 465 23.26 -21.92 16.97
N ASN A 466 24.02 -21.64 18.01
CA ASN A 466 23.72 -22.03 19.38
C ASN A 466 22.76 -21.07 20.09
N ARG A 467 22.22 -21.58 21.19
CA ARG A 467 21.61 -20.81 22.29
C ARG A 467 22.36 -21.06 23.61
N PRO A 468 22.39 -20.11 24.56
CA PRO A 468 21.66 -18.82 24.61
C PRO A 468 22.29 -17.70 23.75
N ASP A 469 21.66 -16.51 23.76
CA ASP A 469 22.00 -15.35 22.90
C ASP A 469 23.49 -14.96 22.92
N ALA A 470 24.20 -15.15 24.04
CA ALA A 470 25.64 -14.89 24.13
C ALA A 470 26.47 -15.81 23.21
N MET A 471 26.08 -17.08 23.06
CA MET A 471 26.72 -17.98 22.08
C MET A 471 26.25 -17.68 20.66
N ALA A 472 24.95 -17.38 20.48
CA ALA A 472 24.38 -17.00 19.19
C ALA A 472 25.14 -15.82 18.56
N ALA A 473 25.45 -14.79 19.34
CA ALA A 473 26.19 -13.62 18.88
C ALA A 473 27.59 -13.99 18.33
N ARG A 474 28.33 -14.84 19.05
CA ARG A 474 29.66 -15.32 18.63
C ARG A 474 29.58 -16.20 17.37
N ASP A 475 28.52 -16.99 17.26
CA ASP A 475 28.28 -17.83 16.08
C ASP A 475 27.94 -16.97 14.86
N LEU A 476 27.11 -15.93 15.02
CA LEU A 476 26.79 -14.99 13.94
C LEU A 476 28.06 -14.29 13.43
N GLU A 477 28.94 -13.84 14.34
CA GLU A 477 30.24 -13.28 13.95
C GLU A 477 31.08 -14.26 13.14
N ALA A 478 31.11 -15.55 13.50
CA ALA A 478 31.82 -16.56 12.71
C ALA A 478 31.14 -16.87 11.37
N SER A 479 29.81 -16.73 11.28
CA SER A 479 29.00 -17.33 10.22
C SER A 479 28.55 -16.36 9.13
N VAL A 480 28.35 -15.07 9.42
CA VAL A 480 27.83 -14.12 8.42
C VAL A 480 28.92 -13.77 7.41
N GLY A 481 28.98 -14.44 6.27
CA GLY A 481 30.04 -14.24 5.27
C GLY A 481 29.55 -14.44 3.84
N PRO A 482 30.39 -14.10 2.83
CA PRO A 482 30.00 -14.20 1.42
C PRO A 482 29.61 -15.62 1.00
N GLU A 483 30.24 -16.64 1.59
CA GLU A 483 30.01 -18.06 1.28
C GLU A 483 28.80 -18.67 2.00
N VAL A 484 28.25 -17.98 3.01
CA VAL A 484 27.13 -18.44 3.84
C VAL A 484 25.85 -17.73 3.41
N ASN A 485 24.85 -18.50 2.97
CA ASN A 485 23.57 -17.98 2.48
C ASN A 485 22.53 -17.81 3.58
N GLY A 486 22.72 -18.43 4.74
CA GLY A 486 21.75 -18.31 5.81
C GLY A 486 22.19 -18.85 7.16
N ILE A 487 21.32 -18.60 8.13
CA ILE A 487 21.44 -19.02 9.52
C ILE A 487 20.21 -19.84 9.89
N ALA A 488 20.44 -21.03 10.45
CA ALA A 488 19.41 -21.79 11.16
C ALA A 488 19.41 -21.32 12.62
N ALA A 489 18.42 -20.49 12.98
CA ALA A 489 18.24 -19.98 14.32
C ALA A 489 17.48 -21.02 15.15
N THR A 490 18.11 -21.53 16.20
CA THR A 490 17.57 -22.59 17.06
C THR A 490 16.79 -21.99 18.23
N LYS A 491 15.85 -22.78 18.80
CA LYS A 491 15.04 -22.40 19.95
C LYS A 491 14.47 -20.99 19.83
N VAL A 492 13.84 -20.69 18.68
CA VAL A 492 13.28 -19.35 18.43
C VAL A 492 12.06 -19.13 19.31
N ASP A 493 12.27 -18.42 20.42
CA ASP A 493 11.21 -18.11 21.37
C ASP A 493 10.03 -17.33 20.76
N ASP A 494 10.30 -16.21 20.10
CA ASP A 494 9.28 -15.29 19.58
C ASP A 494 9.79 -14.40 18.42
N ALA A 495 8.88 -13.55 17.92
CA ALA A 495 9.20 -12.60 16.86
C ALA A 495 10.25 -11.55 17.27
N ALA A 496 10.35 -11.19 18.55
CA ALA A 496 11.34 -10.22 19.02
C ALA A 496 12.75 -10.84 19.02
N HIS A 497 12.88 -12.10 19.39
CA HIS A 497 14.13 -12.86 19.28
C HIS A 497 14.64 -12.85 17.83
N LEU A 498 13.80 -13.19 16.86
CA LEU A 498 14.22 -13.21 15.45
C LEU A 498 14.59 -11.81 14.91
N ARG A 499 13.92 -10.75 15.38
CA ARG A 499 14.27 -9.34 15.05
C ARG A 499 15.63 -8.92 15.61
N ARG A 500 15.99 -9.36 16.83
CA ARG A 500 17.32 -9.09 17.40
C ARG A 500 18.43 -9.75 16.58
N LEU A 501 18.20 -11.00 16.14
CA LEU A 501 19.13 -11.70 15.25
C LEU A 501 19.24 -11.00 13.88
N ASP A 502 18.13 -10.55 13.30
CA ASP A 502 18.12 -9.78 12.04
C ASP A 502 18.93 -8.48 12.16
N GLU A 503 18.76 -7.73 13.25
CA GLU A 503 19.54 -6.52 13.49
C GLU A 503 21.05 -6.81 13.59
N ALA A 504 21.44 -7.87 14.32
CA ALA A 504 22.83 -8.28 14.44
C ALA A 504 23.42 -8.71 13.08
N VAL A 505 22.67 -9.48 12.29
CA VAL A 505 23.08 -9.91 10.94
C VAL A 505 23.18 -8.73 9.98
N ALA A 506 22.23 -7.79 10.01
CA ALA A 506 22.27 -6.59 9.18
C ALA A 506 23.51 -5.73 9.46
N LYS A 507 23.90 -5.59 10.74
CA LYS A 507 25.15 -4.91 11.13
C LYS A 507 26.38 -5.65 10.61
N LEU A 508 26.42 -6.97 10.69
CA LEU A 508 27.52 -7.78 10.19
C LEU A 508 27.63 -7.75 8.67
N GLU A 509 26.51 -7.78 7.94
CA GLU A 509 26.49 -7.63 6.48
C GLU A 509 27.04 -6.28 6.06
N ALA A 510 26.56 -5.19 6.69
CA ALA A 510 27.07 -3.85 6.42
C ALA A 510 28.58 -3.75 6.70
N LYS A 511 29.04 -4.30 7.84
CA LYS A 511 30.45 -4.35 8.21
C LYS A 511 31.32 -5.13 7.22
N ARG A 512 30.75 -6.13 6.54
CA ARG A 512 31.45 -7.03 5.60
C ARG A 512 31.20 -6.69 4.13
N GLY A 513 30.50 -5.60 3.84
CA GLY A 513 30.17 -5.18 2.47
C GLY A 513 29.24 -6.14 1.73
N LEU A 514 28.44 -6.93 2.44
CA LEU A 514 27.47 -7.85 1.85
C LEU A 514 26.17 -7.09 1.52
N ALA A 515 25.47 -7.55 0.47
CA ALA A 515 24.17 -6.98 0.11
C ALA A 515 23.17 -7.16 1.27
N ALA A 516 22.40 -6.11 1.57
CA ALA A 516 21.35 -6.20 2.57
C ALA A 516 20.34 -7.30 2.19
N GLY A 517 20.13 -8.26 3.09
CA GLY A 517 19.25 -9.41 2.83
C GLY A 517 19.99 -10.66 2.32
N HIS A 518 21.31 -10.62 2.17
CA HIS A 518 22.14 -11.74 1.71
C HIS A 518 21.93 -13.00 2.56
N THR A 519 22.07 -12.86 3.88
CA THR A 519 21.94 -13.93 4.85
C THR A 519 20.47 -14.13 5.22
N ARG A 520 19.92 -15.30 4.90
CA ARG A 520 18.52 -15.69 5.17
C ARG A 520 18.37 -16.48 6.47
N PHE A 521 17.14 -16.59 6.99
CA PHE A 521 16.86 -17.38 8.20
C PHE A 521 16.03 -18.64 7.95
N ILE A 522 16.41 -19.72 8.63
CA ILE A 522 15.55 -20.84 8.97
C ILE A 522 15.18 -20.66 10.44
N ALA A 523 13.91 -20.42 10.74
CA ALA A 523 13.43 -20.32 12.11
C ALA A 523 13.05 -21.72 12.62
N MET A 524 13.76 -22.21 13.65
CA MET A 524 13.50 -23.51 14.25
C MET A 524 12.72 -23.32 15.55
N VAL A 525 11.51 -23.89 15.58
CA VAL A 525 10.58 -23.83 16.71
C VAL A 525 10.72 -25.10 17.51
N GLU A 526 11.21 -24.98 18.74
CA GLU A 526 11.60 -26.13 19.57
C GLU A 526 10.90 -26.13 20.93
N THR A 527 10.13 -25.08 21.27
CA THR A 527 9.47 -24.95 22.57
C THR A 527 7.94 -24.80 22.44
N PRO A 528 7.16 -25.26 23.45
CA PRO A 528 5.71 -25.09 23.49
C PRO A 528 5.26 -23.63 23.44
N ALA A 529 6.01 -22.71 24.06
CA ALA A 529 5.69 -21.29 24.04
C ALA A 529 5.87 -20.67 22.64
N ALA A 530 6.90 -21.11 21.90
CA ALA A 530 7.12 -20.67 20.52
C ALA A 530 6.08 -21.23 19.54
N PHE A 531 5.59 -22.44 19.79
CA PHE A 531 4.57 -23.11 18.98
C PHE A 531 3.30 -22.26 18.79
N PHE A 532 2.73 -21.70 19.85
CA PHE A 532 1.55 -20.84 19.75
C PHE A 532 1.83 -19.49 19.06
N ARG A 533 3.10 -19.14 18.83
CA ARG A 533 3.56 -17.89 18.23
C ARG A 533 4.14 -18.06 16.82
N MET A 534 4.05 -19.26 16.23
CA MET A 534 4.66 -19.58 14.93
C MET A 534 4.26 -18.61 13.80
N ALA A 535 3.01 -18.17 13.74
CA ALA A 535 2.55 -17.25 12.70
C ALA A 535 3.23 -15.86 12.81
N GLU A 536 3.53 -15.43 14.03
CA GLU A 536 4.25 -14.18 14.29
C GLU A 536 5.74 -14.33 13.99
N ILE A 537 6.35 -15.44 14.43
CA ILE A 537 7.76 -15.78 14.17
C ILE A 537 8.02 -15.84 12.66
N ALA A 538 7.16 -16.53 11.90
CA ALA A 538 7.32 -16.69 10.45
C ALA A 538 7.25 -15.34 9.69
N ARG A 539 6.57 -14.33 10.25
CA ARG A 539 6.41 -12.99 9.67
C ARG A 539 7.34 -11.95 10.27
N ALA A 540 8.14 -12.31 11.27
CA ALA A 540 8.84 -11.37 12.12
C ALA A 540 9.81 -10.47 11.34
N VAL A 541 10.53 -11.05 10.37
CA VAL A 541 11.57 -10.39 9.57
C VAL A 541 11.52 -10.83 8.11
N GLU A 542 12.00 -9.98 7.20
CA GLU A 542 11.88 -10.27 5.77
C GLU A 542 12.81 -11.40 5.32
N ARG A 543 13.94 -11.58 6.01
CA ARG A 543 14.95 -12.61 5.74
C ARG A 543 14.52 -14.04 6.05
N THR A 544 13.43 -14.25 6.79
CA THR A 544 12.92 -15.59 7.07
C THR A 544 12.53 -16.27 5.76
N ALA A 545 13.33 -17.28 5.39
CA ALA A 545 13.16 -18.04 4.15
C ALA A 545 12.46 -19.37 4.41
N ALA A 546 12.70 -19.97 5.58
CA ALA A 546 12.12 -21.24 5.97
C ALA A 546 11.78 -21.32 7.45
N MET A 547 10.93 -22.29 7.80
CA MET A 547 10.55 -22.63 9.15
C MET A 547 10.50 -24.16 9.32
N ASP A 548 10.91 -24.63 10.48
CA ASP A 548 10.82 -26.04 10.91
C ASP A 548 10.46 -26.09 12.40
N ILE A 549 9.99 -27.24 12.85
CA ILE A 549 9.92 -27.60 14.27
C ILE A 549 11.00 -28.64 14.56
N GLY A 550 11.90 -28.41 15.52
CA GLY A 550 12.85 -29.45 15.95
C GLY A 550 12.10 -30.58 16.65
N GLY A 551 11.86 -31.71 15.96
CA GLY A 551 10.92 -32.74 16.42
C GLY A 551 11.32 -33.38 17.76
N GLU A 552 12.61 -33.65 17.94
CA GLU A 552 13.16 -34.24 19.18
C GLU A 552 13.05 -33.25 20.35
N ASP A 553 13.58 -32.04 20.19
CA ASP A 553 13.55 -31.00 21.24
C ASP A 553 12.12 -30.61 21.62
N PHE A 554 11.23 -30.47 20.63
CA PHE A 554 9.84 -30.14 20.89
C PHE A 554 9.11 -31.28 21.63
N ALA A 555 9.40 -32.54 21.28
CA ALA A 555 8.84 -33.70 21.96
C ALA A 555 9.34 -33.80 23.41
N LEU A 556 10.64 -33.55 23.62
CA LEU A 556 11.24 -33.50 24.96
C LEU A 556 10.59 -32.42 25.85
N GLU A 557 10.46 -31.19 25.34
CA GLU A 557 9.87 -30.05 26.07
C GLU A 557 8.37 -30.23 26.37
N THR A 558 7.67 -31.07 25.61
CA THR A 558 6.25 -31.39 25.82
C THR A 558 6.02 -32.69 26.58
N GLY A 559 7.07 -33.47 26.85
CA GLY A 559 6.98 -34.76 27.53
C GLY A 559 6.34 -35.87 26.69
N MET A 560 6.50 -35.82 25.36
CA MET A 560 5.99 -36.83 24.43
C MET A 560 7.12 -37.56 23.70
N GLU A 561 6.82 -38.75 23.16
CA GLU A 561 7.72 -39.44 22.24
C GLU A 561 7.64 -38.82 20.82
N PRO A 562 8.73 -38.71 20.05
CA PRO A 562 8.78 -38.05 18.73
C PRO A 562 8.27 -38.96 17.60
N THR A 563 7.05 -39.47 17.73
CA THR A 563 6.41 -40.36 16.75
C THR A 563 5.66 -39.58 15.66
N GLU A 564 5.18 -40.29 14.64
CA GLU A 564 4.34 -39.69 13.61
C GLU A 564 3.04 -39.09 14.19
N ASP A 565 2.39 -39.78 15.12
CA ASP A 565 1.10 -39.35 15.66
C ASP A 565 1.22 -38.11 16.55
N THR A 566 2.27 -38.04 17.38
CA THR A 566 2.48 -36.92 18.30
C THR A 566 2.97 -35.66 17.60
N LEU A 567 3.76 -35.81 16.52
CA LEU A 567 4.28 -34.68 15.74
C LEU A 567 3.33 -34.22 14.63
N LEU A 568 2.30 -34.99 14.27
CA LEU A 568 1.38 -34.68 13.18
C LEU A 568 0.76 -33.27 13.31
N MET A 569 0.11 -32.99 14.44
CA MET A 569 -0.57 -31.71 14.68
C MET A 569 0.44 -30.55 14.76
N PRO A 570 1.53 -30.64 15.54
CA PRO A 570 2.52 -29.58 15.58
C PRO A 570 3.10 -29.22 14.21
N LYS A 571 3.52 -30.22 13.44
CA LYS A 571 4.07 -30.04 12.09
C LYS A 571 3.03 -29.44 11.13
N GLN A 572 1.76 -29.82 11.23
CA GLN A 572 0.70 -29.27 10.39
C GLN A 572 0.46 -27.78 10.68
N GLN A 573 0.40 -27.40 11.95
CA GLN A 573 0.26 -26.00 12.34
C GLN A 573 1.45 -25.16 11.87
N MET A 574 2.67 -25.69 11.94
CA MET A 574 3.86 -25.03 11.38
C MET A 574 3.72 -24.82 9.88
N ILE A 575 3.29 -25.83 9.12
CA ILE A 575 3.06 -25.70 7.68
C ILE A 575 2.07 -24.58 7.39
N PHE A 576 0.98 -24.49 8.14
CA PHE A 576 -0.01 -23.42 7.98
C PHE A 576 0.59 -22.05 8.27
N ALA A 577 1.34 -21.90 9.36
CA ALA A 577 2.02 -20.67 9.73
C ALA A 577 3.03 -20.24 8.63
N ALA A 578 3.89 -21.16 8.20
CA ALA A 578 4.89 -20.95 7.16
C ALA A 578 4.24 -20.52 5.83
N ARG A 579 3.22 -21.25 5.38
CA ARG A 579 2.48 -20.94 4.14
C ARG A 579 1.75 -19.60 4.23
N ALA A 580 1.16 -19.27 5.38
CA ALA A 580 0.48 -18.00 5.61
C ALA A 580 1.45 -16.81 5.67
N ALA A 581 2.72 -17.04 6.00
CA ALA A 581 3.80 -16.05 5.93
C ALA A 581 4.50 -16.01 4.56
N GLY A 582 4.24 -17.00 3.70
CA GLY A 582 4.88 -17.15 2.41
C GLY A 582 6.31 -17.69 2.50
N VAL A 583 6.69 -18.40 3.57
CA VAL A 583 8.03 -19.00 3.75
C VAL A 583 7.98 -20.52 3.53
N MET A 584 9.15 -21.16 3.38
CA MET A 584 9.24 -22.60 3.12
C MET A 584 9.00 -23.43 4.40
N PRO A 585 8.02 -24.34 4.42
CA PRO A 585 7.95 -25.36 5.46
C PRO A 585 8.97 -26.46 5.15
N LEU A 586 9.88 -26.72 6.09
CA LEU A 586 10.87 -27.79 6.04
C LEU A 586 10.57 -28.85 7.10
N GLY A 587 10.89 -30.11 6.80
CA GLY A 587 10.86 -31.19 7.79
C GLY A 587 10.13 -32.46 7.32
N TYR A 588 9.90 -33.34 8.30
CA TYR A 588 9.21 -34.62 8.17
C TYR A 588 7.98 -34.66 9.07
N ILE A 589 7.07 -35.59 8.78
CA ILE A 589 5.92 -35.91 9.63
C ILE A 589 6.28 -36.76 10.86
N ALA A 590 7.50 -37.31 10.92
CA ALA A 590 8.02 -38.13 12.03
C ALA A 590 9.50 -37.81 12.29
N SER A 591 10.11 -38.44 13.31
CA SER A 591 11.55 -38.31 13.56
C SER A 591 12.41 -38.83 12.39
N VAL A 592 13.55 -38.18 12.17
CA VAL A 592 14.56 -38.53 11.15
C VAL A 592 15.63 -39.49 11.69
N ALA A 593 15.60 -39.84 12.99
CA ALA A 593 16.64 -40.59 13.67
C ALA A 593 16.79 -42.05 13.16
N ALA A 594 15.72 -42.65 12.65
CA ALA A 594 15.74 -44.03 12.14
C ALA A 594 16.06 -44.08 10.63
N PHE A 595 17.29 -44.47 10.26
CA PHE A 595 17.76 -44.56 8.87
C PHE A 595 18.30 -45.95 8.47
N GLY A 596 17.88 -47.01 9.17
CA GLY A 596 18.25 -48.40 8.86
C GLY A 596 17.38 -49.07 7.78
N ASP A 597 16.18 -48.54 7.53
CA ASP A 597 15.23 -49.03 6.51
C ASP A 597 14.97 -47.94 5.47
N TRP A 598 15.59 -48.08 4.29
CA TRP A 598 15.51 -47.09 3.20
C TRP A 598 14.13 -47.03 2.55
N ASP A 599 13.38 -48.13 2.54
CA ASP A 599 12.04 -48.16 1.96
C ASP A 599 11.03 -47.48 2.89
N ALA A 600 11.13 -47.72 4.20
CA ALA A 600 10.36 -46.97 5.19
C ALA A 600 10.68 -45.48 5.14
N PHE A 601 11.96 -45.12 5.03
CA PHE A 601 12.38 -43.73 4.90
C PHE A 601 11.78 -43.08 3.63
N ARG A 602 11.85 -43.74 2.47
CA ARG A 602 11.24 -43.25 1.22
C ARG A 602 9.73 -43.05 1.34
N ARG A 603 9.01 -43.98 1.99
CA ARG A 603 7.57 -43.82 2.28
C ARG A 603 7.29 -42.59 3.14
N MET A 604 8.07 -42.37 4.20
CA MET A 604 7.95 -41.20 5.07
C MET A 604 8.19 -39.90 4.31
N VAL A 605 9.20 -39.85 3.43
CA VAL A 605 9.51 -38.67 2.60
C VAL A 605 8.35 -38.33 1.66
N ARG A 606 7.79 -39.33 0.96
CA ARG A 606 6.60 -39.17 0.10
C ARG A 606 5.42 -38.60 0.87
N ARG A 607 5.10 -39.19 2.02
CA ARG A 607 4.01 -38.74 2.88
C ARG A 607 4.26 -37.33 3.40
N SER A 608 5.51 -36.99 3.76
CA SER A 608 5.89 -35.63 4.18
C SER A 608 5.71 -34.59 3.08
N ARG A 609 6.10 -34.89 1.83
CA ARG A 609 5.80 -34.03 0.68
C ARG A 609 4.29 -33.82 0.50
N GLN A 610 3.50 -34.89 0.56
CA GLN A 610 2.03 -34.82 0.45
C GLN A 610 1.41 -34.00 1.58
N PHE A 611 2.00 -34.05 2.78
CA PHE A 611 1.57 -33.29 3.95
C PHE A 611 1.79 -31.78 3.81
N GLY A 612 2.71 -31.34 2.94
CA GLY A 612 2.86 -29.94 2.54
C GLY A 612 4.27 -29.36 2.69
N PHE A 613 5.23 -30.15 3.17
CA PHE A 613 6.65 -29.78 3.23
C PHE A 613 7.24 -29.59 1.83
N LEU A 614 8.27 -28.75 1.72
CA LEU A 614 8.96 -28.47 0.45
C LEU A 614 10.37 -29.07 0.36
N GLY A 615 10.90 -29.51 1.50
CA GLY A 615 12.20 -30.15 1.65
C GLY A 615 12.39 -30.54 3.11
N ALA A 616 13.49 -31.22 3.40
CA ALA A 616 13.78 -31.71 4.74
C ALA A 616 15.28 -31.82 5.01
N SER A 617 15.64 -31.91 6.29
CA SER A 617 17.01 -32.11 6.72
C SER A 617 17.45 -33.57 6.56
N CYS A 618 18.75 -33.80 6.40
CA CYS A 618 19.34 -35.14 6.29
C CYS A 618 20.44 -35.25 7.34
N ILE A 619 20.40 -36.28 8.16
CA ILE A 619 21.45 -36.59 9.15
C ILE A 619 22.45 -37.63 8.61
N HIS A 620 22.10 -38.33 7.53
CA HIS A 620 22.95 -39.30 6.86
C HIS A 620 23.06 -39.01 5.35
N PRO A 621 24.26 -39.07 4.72
CA PRO A 621 24.43 -38.76 3.29
C PRO A 621 23.56 -39.60 2.35
N GLY A 622 23.27 -40.85 2.71
CA GLY A 622 22.39 -41.74 1.93
C GLY A 622 20.93 -41.28 1.84
N GLN A 623 20.50 -40.37 2.72
CA GLN A 623 19.14 -39.79 2.66
C GLN A 623 19.01 -38.76 1.53
N VAL A 624 20.09 -38.09 1.15
CA VAL A 624 20.07 -36.97 0.19
C VAL A 624 19.50 -37.35 -1.17
N PRO A 625 19.91 -38.46 -1.83
CA PRO A 625 19.33 -38.86 -3.10
C PRO A 625 17.82 -39.12 -3.01
N ILE A 626 17.38 -39.82 -1.95
CA ILE A 626 15.97 -40.15 -1.73
C ILE A 626 15.15 -38.86 -1.53
N VAL A 627 15.62 -37.94 -0.70
CA VAL A 627 14.95 -36.66 -0.44
C VAL A 627 14.89 -35.81 -1.70
N ASN A 628 16.00 -35.69 -2.45
CA ASN A 628 16.03 -34.92 -3.69
C ASN A 628 15.08 -35.51 -4.74
N GLU A 629 15.05 -36.83 -4.89
CA GLU A 629 14.14 -37.51 -5.82
C GLU A 629 12.69 -37.31 -5.43
N GLU A 630 12.31 -37.65 -4.19
CA GLU A 630 10.91 -37.65 -3.75
C GLU A 630 10.31 -36.24 -3.59
N TYR A 631 11.12 -35.21 -3.29
CA TYR A 631 10.67 -33.80 -3.32
C TYR A 631 10.69 -33.16 -4.72
N SER A 632 11.15 -33.89 -5.74
CA SER A 632 11.09 -33.43 -7.13
C SER A 632 9.79 -33.89 -7.80
N PRO A 633 9.09 -33.03 -8.55
CA PRO A 633 7.95 -33.48 -9.35
C PRO A 633 8.37 -34.55 -10.35
N SER A 634 7.63 -35.67 -10.40
CA SER A 634 7.89 -36.76 -11.34
C SER A 634 7.56 -36.36 -12.78
N ALA A 635 8.11 -37.09 -13.74
CA ALA A 635 7.80 -36.84 -15.16
C ALA A 635 6.29 -36.96 -15.45
N GLU A 636 5.61 -37.90 -14.80
CA GLU A 636 4.16 -38.09 -14.92
C GLU A 636 3.38 -36.91 -14.34
N GLU A 637 3.77 -36.41 -13.16
CA GLU A 637 3.13 -35.24 -12.54
C GLU A 637 3.30 -33.98 -13.40
N VAL A 638 4.49 -33.79 -13.98
CA VAL A 638 4.80 -32.68 -14.88
C VAL A 638 3.98 -32.78 -16.17
N ALA A 639 3.91 -33.98 -16.77
CA ALA A 639 3.10 -34.22 -17.95
C ALA A 639 1.61 -33.95 -17.69
N HIS A 640 1.08 -34.47 -16.58
CA HIS A 640 -0.30 -34.22 -16.17
C HIS A 640 -0.56 -32.73 -15.93
N ALA A 641 0.33 -32.02 -15.23
CA ALA A 641 0.19 -30.59 -14.97
C ALA A 641 0.19 -29.75 -16.26
N LYS A 642 1.02 -30.10 -17.26
CA LYS A 642 1.00 -29.46 -18.58
C LYS A 642 -0.35 -29.66 -19.28
N ARG A 643 -0.87 -30.89 -19.30
CA ARG A 643 -2.21 -31.18 -19.87
C ARG A 643 -3.32 -30.40 -19.16
N VAL A 644 -3.24 -30.24 -17.84
CA VAL A 644 -4.19 -29.42 -17.05
C VAL A 644 -4.14 -27.95 -17.49
N ILE A 645 -2.96 -27.36 -17.69
CA ILE A 645 -2.84 -25.96 -18.13
C ILE A 645 -3.34 -25.78 -19.56
N GLU A 646 -3.00 -26.68 -20.48
CA GLU A 646 -3.48 -26.66 -21.86
C GLU A 646 -5.00 -26.84 -21.93
N GLY A 647 -5.55 -27.78 -21.15
CA GLY A 647 -6.99 -28.00 -21.04
C GLY A 647 -7.72 -26.77 -20.51
N ASN A 648 -7.13 -26.08 -19.52
CA ASN A 648 -7.68 -24.83 -18.99
C ASN A 648 -7.68 -23.72 -20.05
N ALA A 649 -6.60 -23.57 -20.82
CA ALA A 649 -6.53 -22.59 -21.90
C ALA A 649 -7.65 -22.82 -22.95
N LYS A 650 -7.90 -24.08 -23.32
CA LYS A 650 -9.00 -24.46 -24.22
C LYS A 650 -10.38 -24.21 -23.61
N ALA A 651 -10.56 -24.52 -22.33
CA ALA A 651 -11.82 -24.30 -21.62
C ALA A 651 -12.16 -22.80 -21.53
N VAL A 652 -11.18 -21.98 -21.16
CA VAL A 652 -11.29 -20.52 -21.08
C VAL A 652 -11.60 -19.92 -22.45
N ALA A 653 -10.93 -20.36 -23.52
CA ALA A 653 -11.22 -19.92 -24.89
C ALA A 653 -12.67 -20.26 -25.32
N ALA A 654 -13.23 -21.35 -24.81
CA ALA A 654 -14.61 -21.77 -25.02
C ALA A 654 -15.61 -21.16 -24.01
N GLY A 655 -15.20 -20.18 -23.20
CA GLY A 655 -16.07 -19.52 -22.22
C GLY A 655 -16.46 -20.38 -21.01
N ARG A 656 -15.75 -21.49 -20.75
CA ARG A 656 -16.01 -22.40 -19.64
C ARG A 656 -15.00 -22.18 -18.50
N ALA A 657 -15.49 -22.28 -17.25
CA ALA A 657 -14.69 -22.12 -16.04
C ALA A 657 -14.13 -23.44 -15.47
N SER A 658 -14.52 -24.57 -16.04
CA SER A 658 -14.05 -25.92 -15.69
C SER A 658 -14.07 -26.84 -16.90
N PHE A 659 -13.31 -27.93 -16.83
CA PHE A 659 -13.27 -28.98 -17.84
C PHE A 659 -12.94 -30.33 -17.20
N ALA A 660 -13.10 -31.43 -17.93
CA ALA A 660 -12.73 -32.75 -17.45
C ALA A 660 -11.42 -33.21 -18.11
N ILE A 661 -10.54 -33.83 -17.33
CA ILE A 661 -9.38 -34.57 -17.81
C ILE A 661 -9.29 -35.89 -17.04
N ASP A 662 -9.03 -37.00 -17.74
CA ASP A 662 -8.89 -38.33 -17.12
C ASP A 662 -10.06 -38.67 -16.17
N GLY A 663 -11.30 -38.30 -16.56
CA GLY A 663 -12.52 -38.52 -15.79
C GLY A 663 -12.70 -37.62 -14.54
N LYS A 664 -11.78 -36.66 -14.30
CA LYS A 664 -11.83 -35.75 -13.14
C LYS A 664 -12.13 -34.32 -13.56
N MET A 665 -12.96 -33.64 -12.77
CA MET A 665 -13.24 -32.22 -12.97
C MET A 665 -12.03 -31.37 -12.57
N VAL A 666 -11.66 -30.45 -13.44
CA VAL A 666 -10.59 -29.48 -13.24
C VAL A 666 -11.21 -28.10 -13.12
N ASP A 667 -10.96 -27.48 -11.98
CA ASP A 667 -11.34 -26.12 -11.64
C ASP A 667 -10.10 -25.26 -11.33
N VAL A 668 -10.31 -23.99 -10.97
CA VAL A 668 -9.24 -23.02 -10.72
C VAL A 668 -8.22 -23.50 -9.66
N PRO A 669 -8.62 -24.09 -8.51
CA PRO A 669 -7.68 -24.73 -7.57
C PRO A 669 -6.77 -25.79 -8.19
N VAL A 670 -7.30 -26.68 -9.03
CA VAL A 670 -6.51 -27.74 -9.68
C VAL A 670 -5.52 -27.13 -10.66
N VAL A 671 -5.94 -26.13 -11.46
CA VAL A 671 -5.04 -25.39 -12.36
C VAL A 671 -3.94 -24.66 -11.59
N THR A 672 -4.29 -23.96 -10.50
CA THR A 672 -3.32 -23.26 -9.65
C THR A 672 -2.29 -24.24 -9.06
N ARG A 673 -2.71 -25.46 -8.72
CA ARG A 673 -1.81 -26.51 -8.22
C ARG A 673 -0.85 -26.98 -9.32
N ALA A 674 -1.35 -27.18 -10.54
CA ALA A 674 -0.54 -27.55 -11.71
C ALA A 674 0.51 -26.47 -12.04
N GLU A 675 0.13 -25.19 -12.07
CA GLU A 675 1.04 -24.06 -12.27
C GLU A 675 2.17 -24.03 -11.23
N ARG A 676 1.83 -24.21 -9.96
CA ARG A 676 2.82 -24.26 -8.86
C ARG A 676 3.76 -25.45 -8.98
N LEU A 677 3.25 -26.61 -9.41
CA LEU A 677 4.04 -27.81 -9.63
C LEU A 677 5.06 -27.60 -10.75
N LEU A 678 4.64 -27.03 -11.88
CA LEU A 678 5.54 -26.71 -12.99
C LEU A 678 6.56 -25.64 -12.62
N ALA A 679 6.15 -24.59 -11.90
CA ALA A 679 7.07 -23.56 -11.41
C ALA A 679 8.12 -24.16 -10.47
N ARG A 680 7.73 -25.06 -9.56
CA ARG A 680 8.67 -25.78 -8.68
C ARG A 680 9.60 -26.69 -9.48
N HIS A 681 9.08 -27.42 -10.46
CA HIS A 681 9.89 -28.27 -11.34
C HIS A 681 10.94 -27.45 -12.09
N ALA A 682 10.55 -26.33 -12.72
CA ALA A 682 11.46 -25.43 -13.42
C ALA A 682 12.53 -24.84 -12.49
N ALA A 683 12.15 -24.46 -11.26
CA ALA A 683 13.10 -23.95 -10.27
C ALA A 683 14.13 -25.00 -9.83
N ILE A 684 13.71 -26.26 -9.68
CA ILE A 684 14.62 -27.38 -9.40
C ILE A 684 15.57 -27.62 -10.57
N GLN A 685 15.07 -27.65 -11.81
CA GLN A 685 15.90 -27.81 -13.00
C GLN A 685 16.93 -26.67 -13.14
N GLY A 686 16.52 -25.43 -12.87
CA GLY A 686 17.41 -24.28 -12.85
C GLY A 686 18.53 -24.43 -11.82
N ARG A 687 18.23 -24.97 -10.63
CA ARG A 687 19.23 -25.27 -9.60
C ARG A 687 20.21 -26.35 -10.04
N GLU A 688 19.70 -27.46 -10.56
CA GLU A 688 20.56 -28.57 -11.04
C GLU A 688 21.49 -28.10 -12.17
N ALA A 689 20.98 -27.30 -13.10
CA ALA A 689 21.80 -26.68 -14.14
C ALA A 689 22.88 -25.75 -13.56
N ALA A 690 22.56 -24.98 -12.51
CA ALA A 690 23.54 -24.13 -11.82
C ALA A 690 24.63 -24.95 -11.13
N LYS A 691 24.28 -26.05 -10.44
CA LYS A 691 25.26 -26.97 -9.83
C LYS A 691 26.22 -27.55 -10.88
N LEU A 692 25.69 -27.98 -12.03
CA LEU A 692 26.51 -28.53 -13.12
C LEU A 692 27.49 -27.50 -13.69
N ARG A 693 27.10 -26.22 -13.80
CA ARG A 693 28.01 -25.14 -14.22
C ARG A 693 29.16 -24.94 -13.24
N VAL A 694 28.87 -24.95 -11.94
CA VAL A 694 29.90 -24.83 -10.89
C VAL A 694 30.89 -25.99 -10.99
N LEU A 695 30.39 -27.23 -11.09
CA LEU A 695 31.23 -28.43 -11.23
C LEU A 695 32.06 -28.43 -12.53
N GLY A 696 31.51 -27.96 -13.64
CA GLY A 696 32.21 -27.86 -14.93
C GLY A 696 33.25 -26.74 -15.01
N SER A 697 33.20 -25.75 -14.12
CA SER A 697 34.14 -24.63 -14.06
C SER A 697 35.36 -24.85 -13.17
N MET A 698 35.45 -26.01 -12.49
CA MET A 698 36.61 -26.33 -11.65
C MET A 698 37.77 -26.88 -12.49
N PRO A 699 39.02 -26.41 -12.31
CA PRO A 699 40.17 -27.01 -12.96
C PRO A 699 40.27 -28.50 -12.56
N LYS A 700 40.48 -29.36 -13.57
CA LYS A 700 40.61 -30.82 -13.42
C LYS A 700 41.78 -31.21 -12.53
#